data_AF-A0A395SUW6-F1
#
_entry.id   AF-A0A395SUW6-F1
#
_cell.length_a   1.000
_cell.length_b   1.000
_cell.length_c   1.000
_cell.angle_alpha   90.00
_cell.angle_beta   90.00
_cell.angle_gamma   90.00
#
_symmetry.space_group_name_H-M   'P 1'
#
loop_
_entity.id
_entity.type
_entity.pdbx_description
1 polymer ?
#
loop_
_entity_poly.entity_id
_entity_poly.type
_entity_poly.pdbx_seq_one_letter_code
_entity_poly.pdbx_strand_id
1 'polypeptide(L)'
;MSEQPDAPMDGVSPGHEHAELVADASNIVTSTDDGERASKRVKMNDSTPPESVPGEGLHDAPANKENGNVTNGDKENGTEEPKLDAKPEHVDGRTKGVAPIKKEYLVDTSMYKDTSTDAVNDDDAAEARGTADNEGQNGDRKAGKGKKEKKKKGQNTERDFGKFDDAFRLCNSRAFYPEFSPRECRFGDRCNLSHDLRKYLEEGRRGDVETFGGKCPVFEAHGYCPAGWKCRFVKSHMKEIEHEDGRKELVLINTSADGGENGEPTEEGSEEKRPAIYNVVGMDKKIALNRKRTDFTRSDQYITWLNKEAKLSEEFMNRRKNQSDEGIEDLRARFVDPPFKPSEKRRLYFGAETPTLAPLTTQGNLPFRRLCVELGAQLTYSEMALSMPLIQGTKADWTLLKAHESELTPPKFNPGSVPIFDDYDHSKDIKFGAQISGNNHWVVTKAADVLNRYCPHLRLIDLNCGCPIDMVFKTGGGSALLENSGKLERMIRGMNAVSGEVPITAKIRTGIRNSRPTATQLIGKLAFGAREHRERLGAPGCAALTLHGRSREQRYTKKADWGYISECAALIKTYNKEKDALTDTIAEPDASTLPNAKDGRMYFLGNGDCYSHVEYYEHIEKARVDTVMIGRGALIKPWLFEEIEKGQYLDKSPSERLGYIEKFVRYGLDAWGSDELGIGFTRRFLLEWLSFSHRYVPIGLLEYLPPCLNDRPPKYEGRDEMETLMASSDFRDWIKISEMFLGPVHPTFKFQPKHKSNAYEAEG
;
A
#
# COMPACT_ATOMS: atom_id res chain seq x y z
N MET A 1 35.11 13.78 57.79
CA MET A 1 35.64 14.38 56.56
C MET A 1 34.50 14.39 55.55
N SER A 2 33.46 15.22 55.72
CA SER A 2 33.41 16.69 55.55
C SER A 2 33.35 17.07 54.05
N GLU A 3 32.34 17.82 53.55
CA GLU A 3 31.17 18.42 54.22
C GLU A 3 30.11 18.82 53.16
N GLN A 4 28.82 18.68 53.50
CA GLN A 4 27.74 19.60 53.08
C GLN A 4 27.71 20.76 54.10
N PRO A 5 27.08 21.94 53.89
CA PRO A 5 25.77 22.18 53.24
C PRO A 5 25.81 23.41 52.29
N ASP A 6 24.78 24.23 51.98
CA ASP A 6 23.40 24.36 52.49
C ASP A 6 22.46 25.07 51.48
N ALA A 7 21.18 25.22 51.84
CA ALA A 7 20.22 26.18 51.29
C ALA A 7 19.89 27.28 52.33
N PRO A 8 19.19 28.38 51.94
CA PRO A 8 17.87 28.58 52.56
C PRO A 8 16.80 29.18 51.63
N MET A 9 15.56 29.19 52.13
CA MET A 9 14.36 29.73 51.47
C MET A 9 14.05 31.19 51.82
N ASP A 10 13.26 31.83 50.95
CA ASP A 10 12.21 32.86 51.16
C ASP A 10 12.05 33.66 49.84
N GLY A 11 10.88 34.08 49.33
CA GLY A 11 9.47 33.90 49.71
C GLY A 11 8.57 34.90 48.95
N VAL A 12 7.27 34.59 48.81
CA VAL A 12 6.14 35.48 48.40
C VAL A 12 5.87 35.74 46.89
N SER A 13 4.60 35.47 46.50
CA SER A 13 3.96 35.73 45.18
C SER A 13 3.36 37.16 45.08
N PRO A 14 3.01 37.65 43.87
CA PRO A 14 1.65 37.46 43.31
C PRO A 14 1.68 37.25 41.77
N GLY A 15 0.60 37.06 41.00
CA GLY A 15 -0.86 37.00 41.23
C GLY A 15 -1.57 36.87 39.87
N HIS A 16 -2.80 36.35 39.83
CA HIS A 16 -3.58 36.19 38.59
C HIS A 16 -3.91 37.52 37.88
N GLU A 17 -4.10 37.48 36.56
CA GLU A 17 -5.39 37.93 35.99
C GLU A 17 -5.70 37.35 34.59
N HIS A 18 -6.99 37.12 34.35
CA HIS A 18 -7.58 36.72 33.06
C HIS A 18 -8.00 37.97 32.27
N ALA A 19 -8.12 37.86 30.95
CA ALA A 19 -8.89 38.81 30.14
C ALA A 19 -9.64 38.09 29.01
N GLU A 20 -10.92 37.79 29.24
CA GLU A 20 -11.94 37.75 28.19
C GLU A 20 -12.52 39.17 28.01
N LEU A 21 -13.12 39.46 26.84
CA LEU A 21 -14.22 40.40 26.56
C LEU A 21 -14.44 40.35 25.03
N VAL A 22 -15.46 39.64 24.52
CA VAL A 22 -16.88 40.04 24.37
C VAL A 22 -17.07 41.19 23.35
N ALA A 23 -18.02 40.97 22.44
CA ALA A 23 -18.33 41.85 21.31
C ALA A 23 -19.21 43.04 21.69
N ASP A 24 -19.22 44.07 20.83
CA ASP A 24 -20.41 44.90 20.65
C ASP A 24 -20.52 45.42 19.20
N ALA A 25 -21.70 45.92 18.82
CA ALA A 25 -22.10 46.21 17.46
C ALA A 25 -22.59 47.66 17.26
N SER A 26 -22.86 47.98 15.98
CA SER A 26 -23.72 49.08 15.49
C SER A 26 -23.14 50.50 15.32
N ASN A 27 -23.11 50.93 14.06
CA ASN A 27 -23.71 52.16 13.47
C ASN A 27 -22.80 52.84 12.44
N ILE A 28 -23.14 52.71 11.15
CA ILE A 28 -23.82 53.74 10.32
C ILE A 28 -22.97 55.00 10.10
N VAL A 29 -22.47 55.18 8.87
CA VAL A 29 -22.84 56.31 7.98
C VAL A 29 -22.80 55.83 6.52
N THR A 30 -23.77 56.27 5.73
CA THR A 30 -23.94 56.04 4.28
C THR A 30 -23.16 57.00 3.40
N SER A 31 -22.65 56.55 2.24
CA SER A 31 -22.52 57.40 1.05
C SER A 31 -22.74 56.58 -0.23
N THR A 32 -23.90 56.80 -0.85
CA THR A 32 -24.19 56.42 -2.24
C THR A 32 -23.42 57.31 -3.21
N ASP A 33 -22.95 56.75 -4.32
CA ASP A 33 -23.12 57.44 -5.61
C ASP A 33 -23.20 56.44 -6.77
N ASP A 34 -24.10 56.70 -7.71
CA ASP A 34 -24.33 55.90 -8.91
C ASP A 34 -23.54 56.48 -10.09
N GLY A 35 -23.04 55.62 -10.99
CA GLY A 35 -22.18 56.04 -12.08
C GLY A 35 -22.23 55.14 -13.31
N GLU A 36 -23.33 55.22 -14.06
CA GLU A 36 -23.47 54.53 -15.34
C GLU A 36 -22.44 54.96 -16.41
N ARG A 37 -22.25 54.04 -17.38
CA ARG A 37 -22.06 54.27 -18.83
C ARG A 37 -20.67 54.38 -19.46
N ALA A 38 -20.53 53.47 -20.45
CA ALA A 38 -20.14 53.73 -21.83
C ALA A 38 -18.65 53.64 -22.25
N SER A 39 -18.30 52.42 -22.68
CA SER A 39 -17.74 52.16 -24.03
C SER A 39 -16.98 53.27 -24.76
N LYS A 40 -15.68 53.02 -25.01
CA LYS A 40 -15.01 53.51 -26.22
C LYS A 40 -14.07 52.48 -26.84
N ARG A 41 -14.46 52.03 -28.02
CA ARG A 41 -13.70 51.19 -28.95
C ARG A 41 -12.68 52.07 -29.67
N VAL A 42 -11.40 51.73 -29.66
CA VAL A 42 -10.39 52.38 -30.52
C VAL A 42 -9.81 51.33 -31.46
N LYS A 43 -9.96 51.56 -32.77
CA LYS A 43 -9.18 50.91 -33.82
C LYS A 43 -8.10 51.89 -34.27
N MET A 44 -6.89 51.40 -34.48
CA MET A 44 -5.93 52.00 -35.42
C MET A 44 -5.22 50.88 -36.18
N ASN A 45 -5.03 51.09 -37.47
CA ASN A 45 -4.39 50.17 -38.42
C ASN A 45 -3.00 50.71 -38.81
N ASP A 46 -2.11 49.79 -39.19
CA ASP A 46 -0.95 49.95 -40.10
C ASP A 46 0.01 51.15 -39.92
N SER A 47 1.31 50.85 -39.73
CA SER A 47 2.25 50.79 -40.89
C SER A 47 3.70 50.45 -40.50
N THR A 48 4.27 49.48 -41.24
CA THR A 48 5.71 49.22 -41.53
C THR A 48 6.70 48.74 -40.43
N PRO A 49 7.65 47.83 -40.77
CA PRO A 49 8.55 47.15 -39.82
C PRO A 49 10.04 47.57 -39.93
N PRO A 50 10.91 47.04 -39.06
CA PRO A 50 12.35 46.91 -39.36
C PRO A 50 12.87 45.45 -39.32
N GLU A 51 13.50 45.08 -40.43
CA GLU A 51 14.77 44.35 -40.59
C GLU A 51 15.04 42.97 -39.93
N SER A 52 15.51 42.07 -40.79
CA SER A 52 15.90 40.67 -40.54
C SER A 52 17.41 40.47 -40.45
N VAL A 53 17.87 39.54 -39.61
CA VAL A 53 19.21 38.93 -39.68
C VAL A 53 19.02 37.38 -39.64
N PRO A 54 19.75 36.59 -40.44
CA PRO A 54 19.23 35.31 -40.93
C PRO A 54 19.58 34.08 -40.06
N GLY A 55 18.74 33.05 -40.16
CA GLY A 55 19.03 31.70 -39.66
C GLY A 55 19.68 30.82 -40.74
N GLU A 56 20.55 29.91 -40.31
CA GLU A 56 21.18 28.91 -41.18
C GLU A 56 20.21 27.75 -41.48
N GLY A 57 20.16 27.32 -42.74
CA GLY A 57 19.29 26.23 -43.20
C GLY A 57 19.94 24.86 -43.13
N LEU A 58 19.12 23.82 -42.97
CA LEU A 58 19.50 22.43 -43.20
C LEU A 58 18.72 21.89 -44.41
N HIS A 59 19.45 21.22 -45.30
CA HIS A 59 18.99 20.85 -46.65
C HIS A 59 18.06 19.63 -46.68
N ASP A 60 17.18 19.64 -47.69
CA ASP A 60 16.26 18.57 -48.04
C ASP A 60 16.88 17.50 -48.96
N ALA A 61 16.37 16.27 -48.81
CA ALA A 61 16.26 15.23 -49.84
C ALA A 61 17.56 14.57 -50.41
N PRO A 62 17.47 13.39 -51.10
CA PRO A 62 16.26 12.67 -51.52
C PRO A 62 16.19 11.18 -51.15
N ALA A 63 14.98 10.63 -51.28
CA ALA A 63 14.73 9.20 -51.37
C ALA A 63 15.11 8.65 -52.76
N ASN A 64 15.42 7.35 -52.85
CA ASN A 64 15.43 6.67 -54.14
C ASN A 64 14.72 5.30 -54.06
N LYS A 65 13.92 4.98 -55.08
CA LYS A 65 13.29 3.68 -55.31
C LYS A 65 13.83 3.15 -56.63
N GLU A 66 14.21 1.88 -56.70
CA GLU A 66 14.35 1.18 -57.97
C GLU A 66 13.52 -0.12 -57.99
N ASN A 67 12.99 -0.43 -59.17
CA ASN A 67 12.08 -1.54 -59.46
C ASN A 67 12.77 -2.58 -60.36
N GLY A 68 12.33 -3.83 -60.28
CA GLY A 68 12.66 -4.92 -61.22
C GLY A 68 12.09 -6.25 -60.70
N ASN A 69 10.81 -6.58 -60.86
CA ASN A 69 10.03 -6.92 -62.08
C ASN A 69 10.26 -8.38 -62.57
N VAL A 70 9.19 -8.97 -63.14
CA VAL A 70 9.10 -10.22 -63.97
C VAL A 70 8.43 -11.49 -63.37
N THR A 71 7.10 -11.54 -63.57
CA THR A 71 6.21 -12.65 -64.07
C THR A 71 6.00 -14.04 -63.39
N ASN A 72 4.70 -14.33 -63.18
CA ASN A 72 3.89 -15.54 -63.49
C ASN A 72 4.38 -16.99 -63.23
N GLY A 73 3.52 -17.83 -62.63
CA GLY A 73 3.47 -19.28 -62.93
C GLY A 73 2.87 -20.19 -61.84
N ASP A 74 1.78 -20.87 -62.17
CA ASP A 74 0.94 -21.83 -61.41
C ASP A 74 1.56 -22.89 -60.44
N LYS A 75 0.78 -23.15 -59.37
CA LYS A 75 0.35 -24.42 -58.75
C LYS A 75 1.30 -25.52 -58.16
N GLU A 76 0.83 -26.01 -57.01
CA GLU A 76 0.87 -27.40 -56.49
C GLU A 76 2.22 -28.10 -56.26
N ASN A 77 2.70 -28.12 -55.00
CA ASN A 77 2.45 -29.26 -54.08
C ASN A 77 2.96 -28.96 -52.66
N GLY A 78 2.43 -29.68 -51.67
CA GLY A 78 2.80 -29.48 -50.26
C GLY A 78 3.90 -30.42 -49.76
N THR A 79 4.73 -29.91 -48.84
CA THR A 79 5.56 -30.67 -47.90
C THR A 79 5.68 -29.90 -46.59
N GLU A 80 5.92 -30.62 -45.50
CA GLU A 80 5.82 -30.13 -44.12
C GLU A 80 6.93 -29.11 -43.75
N GLU A 81 6.58 -28.02 -43.06
CA GLU A 81 7.57 -27.15 -42.42
C GLU A 81 8.08 -27.77 -41.10
N PRO A 82 9.40 -27.77 -40.84
CA PRO A 82 9.97 -28.41 -39.66
C PRO A 82 9.79 -27.55 -38.40
N LYS A 83 9.54 -28.20 -37.27
CA LYS A 83 9.54 -27.56 -35.94
C LYS A 83 10.95 -27.07 -35.60
N LEU A 84 11.07 -25.77 -35.33
CA LEU A 84 12.26 -25.19 -34.70
C LEU A 84 12.23 -25.45 -33.19
N ASP A 85 12.89 -26.53 -32.77
CA ASP A 85 13.31 -26.72 -31.38
C ASP A 85 14.45 -25.73 -31.06
N ALA A 86 14.08 -24.48 -30.77
CA ALA A 86 15.00 -23.45 -30.34
C ALA A 86 15.49 -23.76 -28.91
N LYS A 87 16.74 -24.24 -28.79
CA LYS A 87 17.46 -24.29 -27.52
C LYS A 87 17.54 -22.88 -26.90
N PRO A 88 17.46 -22.73 -25.57
CA PRO A 88 17.57 -21.42 -24.93
C PRO A 88 18.96 -20.82 -25.20
N GLU A 89 18.98 -19.56 -25.61
CA GLU A 89 20.22 -18.78 -25.78
C GLU A 89 20.92 -18.63 -24.42
N HIS A 90 22.14 -19.19 -24.32
CA HIS A 90 23.02 -18.93 -23.19
C HIS A 90 23.63 -17.53 -23.34
N VAL A 91 23.33 -16.66 -22.37
CA VAL A 91 24.06 -15.41 -22.15
C VAL A 91 24.81 -15.58 -20.82
N ASP A 92 26.13 -15.37 -20.83
CA ASP A 92 27.04 -15.48 -19.68
C ASP A 92 26.91 -16.76 -18.83
N GLY A 93 26.71 -17.92 -19.46
CA GLY A 93 26.60 -19.22 -18.77
C GLY A 93 25.35 -19.39 -17.89
N ARG A 94 24.53 -18.35 -17.73
CA ARG A 94 23.31 -18.35 -16.91
C ARG A 94 22.18 -19.06 -17.65
N THR A 95 21.62 -20.11 -17.06
CA THR A 95 20.39 -20.73 -17.56
C THR A 95 19.20 -19.90 -17.12
N LYS A 96 18.54 -19.22 -18.07
CA LYS A 96 17.42 -18.32 -17.83
C LYS A 96 16.31 -18.97 -17.00
N GLY A 97 15.99 -18.39 -15.83
CA GLY A 97 14.96 -18.90 -14.92
C GLY A 97 15.46 -19.92 -13.89
N VAL A 98 16.74 -20.31 -13.94
CA VAL A 98 17.38 -21.18 -12.93
C VAL A 98 18.38 -20.35 -12.14
N ALA A 99 18.32 -20.42 -10.81
CA ALA A 99 19.28 -19.71 -9.97
C ALA A 99 20.63 -20.45 -10.01
N PRO A 100 21.76 -19.74 -10.26
CA PRO A 100 23.06 -20.38 -10.37
C PRO A 100 23.60 -20.72 -8.98
N ILE A 101 23.20 -21.88 -8.43
CA ILE A 101 23.70 -22.40 -7.14
C ILE A 101 25.05 -23.09 -7.36
N LYS A 102 26.02 -22.84 -6.49
CA LYS A 102 27.33 -23.50 -6.53
C LYS A 102 27.20 -25.00 -6.31
N LYS A 103 28.00 -25.77 -7.03
CA LYS A 103 27.89 -27.23 -7.15
C LYS A 103 27.92 -27.98 -5.82
N GLU A 104 28.67 -27.49 -4.83
CA GLU A 104 28.80 -28.10 -3.50
C GLU A 104 27.51 -28.06 -2.65
N TYR A 105 26.53 -27.24 -3.01
CA TYR A 105 25.21 -27.18 -2.34
C TYR A 105 24.11 -27.91 -3.12
N LEU A 106 24.39 -28.43 -4.32
CA LEU A 106 23.39 -29.12 -5.15
C LEU A 106 23.14 -30.54 -4.66
N VAL A 107 21.86 -30.89 -4.49
CA VAL A 107 21.46 -32.27 -4.13
C VAL A 107 21.46 -33.13 -5.39
N ASP A 108 22.20 -34.24 -5.38
CA ASP A 108 22.19 -35.22 -6.49
C ASP A 108 20.85 -35.98 -6.51
N THR A 109 20.00 -35.62 -7.48
CA THR A 109 18.71 -36.27 -7.71
C THR A 109 18.78 -37.47 -8.66
N SER A 110 19.95 -37.78 -9.23
CA SER A 110 20.08 -38.77 -10.31
C SER A 110 19.68 -40.20 -9.93
N MET A 111 19.71 -40.53 -8.63
CA MET A 111 19.27 -41.83 -8.11
C MET A 111 17.75 -41.97 -7.99
N TYR A 112 16.99 -40.86 -8.00
CA TYR A 112 15.53 -40.87 -7.89
C TYR A 112 14.88 -40.97 -9.28
N LYS A 113 14.78 -42.19 -9.81
CA LYS A 113 14.09 -42.49 -11.09
C LYS A 113 12.57 -42.34 -10.99
N ASP A 114 12.11 -41.12 -11.26
CA ASP A 114 10.87 -40.75 -11.95
C ASP A 114 9.55 -41.48 -11.56
N THR A 115 8.84 -40.90 -10.58
CA THR A 115 7.36 -40.93 -10.52
C THR A 115 6.81 -39.52 -10.27
N SER A 116 7.42 -38.49 -10.87
CA SER A 116 6.81 -37.17 -10.97
C SER A 116 7.50 -36.38 -12.07
N THR A 117 6.71 -35.83 -13.00
CA THR A 117 7.21 -34.73 -13.84
C THR A 117 7.41 -33.52 -12.94
N ASP A 118 8.62 -33.39 -12.38
CA ASP A 118 9.10 -32.32 -11.48
C ASP A 118 9.13 -30.97 -12.23
N ALA A 119 7.94 -30.46 -12.49
CA ALA A 119 7.75 -29.11 -12.99
C ALA A 119 8.09 -28.14 -11.85
N VAL A 120 9.15 -27.34 -12.06
CA VAL A 120 9.50 -26.18 -11.24
C VAL A 120 8.22 -25.39 -10.92
N ASN A 121 7.92 -25.22 -9.63
CA ASN A 121 6.68 -24.58 -9.17
C ASN A 121 6.60 -23.13 -9.66
N ASP A 122 5.88 -22.92 -10.76
CA ASP A 122 5.59 -21.60 -11.29
C ASP A 122 4.37 -21.00 -10.56
N ASP A 123 4.62 -20.57 -9.33
CA ASP A 123 3.66 -19.81 -8.51
C ASP A 123 3.21 -18.49 -9.17
N ASP A 124 4.02 -17.95 -10.10
CA ASP A 124 3.64 -16.76 -10.88
C ASP A 124 2.68 -17.14 -12.05
N ALA A 125 2.66 -18.41 -12.50
CA ALA A 125 1.61 -18.97 -13.34
C ALA A 125 0.34 -19.37 -12.58
N ALA A 126 0.40 -19.66 -11.29
CA ALA A 126 -0.82 -19.73 -10.47
C ALA A 126 -1.51 -18.36 -10.35
N GLU A 127 -0.74 -17.28 -10.42
CA GLU A 127 -1.24 -15.90 -10.55
C GLU A 127 -1.70 -15.52 -11.96
N ALA A 128 -1.40 -16.31 -13.00
CA ALA A 128 -1.76 -15.98 -14.39
C ALA A 128 -3.28 -16.03 -14.63
N ARG A 129 -3.75 -15.29 -15.65
CA ARG A 129 -5.16 -15.32 -16.06
C ARG A 129 -5.50 -16.69 -16.65
N GLY A 130 -6.30 -17.48 -15.93
CA GLY A 130 -6.87 -18.72 -16.45
C GLY A 130 -7.73 -18.46 -17.69
N THR A 131 -7.51 -19.23 -18.76
CA THR A 131 -8.22 -19.12 -20.04
C THR A 131 -9.59 -19.82 -20.06
N ALA A 132 -10.28 -19.87 -18.91
CA ALA A 132 -11.51 -20.66 -18.74
C ALA A 132 -12.81 -19.86 -18.95
N ASP A 133 -12.82 -18.55 -18.65
CA ASP A 133 -14.06 -17.76 -18.52
C ASP A 133 -14.46 -17.00 -19.80
N ASN A 134 -14.20 -17.54 -20.99
CA ASN A 134 -14.44 -16.80 -22.24
C ASN A 134 -14.91 -17.66 -23.43
N GLU A 135 -15.84 -18.58 -23.18
CA GLU A 135 -16.74 -19.12 -24.21
C GLU A 135 -18.18 -18.75 -23.86
N GLY A 136 -18.81 -17.97 -24.74
CA GLY A 136 -20.19 -17.52 -24.58
C GLY A 136 -21.20 -18.60 -24.91
N GLN A 137 -22.44 -18.40 -24.46
CA GLN A 137 -23.58 -19.25 -24.80
C GLN A 137 -23.74 -19.35 -26.33
N ASN A 138 -23.63 -20.57 -26.87
CA ASN A 138 -24.20 -20.90 -28.17
C ASN A 138 -24.33 -22.42 -28.38
N GLY A 139 -25.52 -22.85 -28.77
CA GLY A 139 -25.73 -24.02 -29.63
C GLY A 139 -25.55 -25.41 -29.01
N ASP A 140 -26.67 -26.08 -28.76
CA ASP A 140 -26.76 -27.53 -28.55
C ASP A 140 -26.16 -28.33 -29.73
N ARG A 141 -25.27 -29.29 -29.47
CA ARG A 141 -25.05 -30.52 -30.28
C ARG A 141 -24.10 -31.52 -29.60
N LYS A 142 -24.57 -32.76 -29.46
CA LYS A 142 -23.81 -33.91 -28.92
C LYS A 142 -22.69 -34.38 -29.86
N ALA A 143 -21.50 -34.61 -29.33
CA ALA A 143 -20.58 -35.65 -29.78
C ALA A 143 -19.60 -36.03 -28.65
N GLY A 144 -19.42 -37.32 -28.38
CA GLY A 144 -18.55 -37.79 -27.29
C GLY A 144 -17.11 -38.04 -27.73
N LYS A 145 -16.13 -37.62 -26.92
CA LYS A 145 -14.76 -38.17 -26.83
C LYS A 145 -14.14 -37.75 -25.49
N GLY A 146 -13.19 -38.54 -24.99
CA GLY A 146 -12.80 -38.60 -23.58
C GLY A 146 -12.50 -37.26 -22.88
N LYS A 147 -13.04 -37.11 -21.66
CA LYS A 147 -12.63 -36.05 -20.71
C LYS A 147 -11.17 -36.27 -20.28
N LYS A 148 -10.25 -35.56 -20.92
CA LYS A 148 -9.01 -35.16 -20.24
C LYS A 148 -9.38 -34.01 -19.32
N GLU A 149 -9.32 -34.22 -18.00
CA GLU A 149 -9.59 -33.12 -17.06
C GLU A 149 -8.61 -31.98 -17.29
N LYS A 150 -9.13 -30.80 -17.64
CA LYS A 150 -8.31 -29.58 -17.71
C LYS A 150 -7.90 -29.24 -16.27
N LYS A 151 -6.62 -29.49 -15.92
CA LYS A 151 -6.03 -29.12 -14.62
C LYS A 151 -6.43 -27.69 -14.24
N LYS A 152 -7.05 -27.51 -13.06
CA LYS A 152 -7.43 -26.19 -12.52
C LYS A 152 -6.18 -25.36 -12.23
N LYS A 153 -5.84 -24.43 -13.14
CA LYS A 153 -4.80 -23.41 -12.92
C LYS A 153 -5.43 -22.14 -12.35
N GLY A 154 -4.85 -21.58 -11.30
CA GLY A 154 -5.28 -20.34 -10.66
C GLY A 154 -4.87 -20.27 -9.18
N GLN A 155 -5.04 -19.09 -8.57
CA GLN A 155 -4.85 -18.88 -7.12
C GLN A 155 -5.89 -19.65 -6.31
N ASN A 156 -5.54 -20.01 -5.08
CA ASN A 156 -6.54 -20.45 -4.11
C ASN A 156 -7.22 -19.24 -3.45
N THR A 157 -8.44 -18.93 -3.90
CA THR A 157 -9.23 -17.76 -3.47
C THR A 157 -10.17 -18.01 -2.30
N GLU A 158 -10.49 -19.27 -1.99
CA GLU A 158 -11.51 -19.67 -0.99
C GLU A 158 -10.87 -20.48 0.15
N ARG A 159 -9.79 -19.94 0.72
CA ARG A 159 -9.04 -20.60 1.81
C ARG A 159 -9.72 -20.42 3.16
N ASP A 160 -10.09 -21.54 3.78
CA ASP A 160 -10.39 -21.63 5.21
C ASP A 160 -9.10 -21.88 6.01
N PHE A 161 -8.99 -21.23 7.16
CA PHE A 161 -7.84 -21.36 8.09
C PHE A 161 -8.21 -22.09 9.39
N GLY A 162 -9.48 -22.52 9.53
CA GLY A 162 -10.01 -23.10 10.75
C GLY A 162 -10.48 -22.03 11.75
N LYS A 163 -10.57 -22.44 13.02
CA LYS A 163 -11.00 -21.58 14.14
C LYS A 163 -9.88 -21.40 15.16
N PHE A 164 -9.86 -20.22 15.78
CA PHE A 164 -8.89 -19.80 16.80
C PHE A 164 -9.61 -19.38 18.10
N ASP A 165 -10.78 -19.98 18.35
CA ASP A 165 -11.62 -19.66 19.48
C ASP A 165 -11.22 -20.48 20.72
N ASP A 166 -11.29 -19.86 21.89
CA ASP A 166 -11.31 -20.56 23.18
C ASP A 166 -12.45 -21.61 23.21
N ALA A 167 -12.27 -22.71 23.94
CA ALA A 167 -13.29 -23.73 24.14
C ALA A 167 -14.58 -23.15 24.76
N PHE A 168 -14.41 -22.21 25.69
CA PHE A 168 -15.45 -21.28 26.12
C PHE A 168 -14.84 -19.94 26.53
N ARG A 169 -15.57 -18.85 26.34
CA ARG A 169 -15.03 -17.48 26.45
C ARG A 169 -15.19 -16.91 27.86
N LEU A 170 -14.13 -16.28 28.38
CA LEU A 170 -14.18 -15.50 29.63
C LEU A 170 -14.97 -14.20 29.46
N CYS A 171 -15.80 -13.87 30.45
CA CYS A 171 -16.53 -12.60 30.50
C CYS A 171 -15.58 -11.40 30.63
N ASN A 172 -15.88 -10.29 29.93
CA ASN A 172 -15.08 -9.07 30.03
C ASN A 172 -15.10 -8.42 31.43
N SER A 173 -16.10 -8.74 32.27
CA SER A 173 -16.13 -8.29 33.67
C SER A 173 -15.14 -9.05 34.58
N ARG A 174 -14.53 -10.13 34.06
CA ARG A 174 -13.45 -10.90 34.70
C ARG A 174 -12.10 -10.71 34.00
N ALA A 175 -12.09 -10.53 32.68
CA ALA A 175 -10.90 -10.59 31.83
C ALA A 175 -9.70 -9.70 32.23
N PHE A 176 -9.94 -8.62 32.98
CA PHE A 176 -8.93 -7.62 33.38
C PHE A 176 -8.91 -7.33 34.89
N TYR A 177 -9.70 -8.06 35.69
CA TYR A 177 -9.91 -7.77 37.10
C TYR A 177 -9.29 -8.85 38.00
N PRO A 178 -8.94 -8.53 39.26
CA PRO A 178 -8.60 -9.51 40.29
C PRO A 178 -9.70 -10.57 40.46
N GLU A 179 -9.32 -11.78 40.88
CA GLU A 179 -10.24 -12.91 41.03
C GLU A 179 -11.37 -12.62 42.05
N PHE A 180 -11.05 -11.98 43.19
CA PHE A 180 -12.02 -11.68 44.25
C PHE A 180 -12.63 -10.28 44.15
N SER A 181 -12.04 -9.38 43.36
CA SER A 181 -12.58 -8.04 43.06
C SER A 181 -12.96 -7.86 41.57
N PRO A 182 -13.92 -8.65 41.04
CA PRO A 182 -14.40 -8.54 39.67
C PRO A 182 -15.30 -7.33 39.46
N ARG A 183 -15.43 -6.88 38.22
CA ARG A 183 -16.50 -5.94 37.85
C ARG A 183 -17.85 -6.66 37.76
N GLU A 184 -18.92 -5.94 38.10
CA GLU A 184 -20.28 -6.42 37.89
C GLU A 184 -20.57 -6.67 36.40
N CYS A 185 -21.17 -7.83 36.10
CA CYS A 185 -21.54 -8.17 34.73
C CYS A 185 -22.91 -7.57 34.39
N ARG A 186 -22.97 -6.70 33.37
CA ARG A 186 -24.21 -6.07 32.86
C ARG A 186 -25.31 -7.08 32.43
N PHE A 187 -24.98 -8.37 32.31
CA PHE A 187 -25.92 -9.45 31.97
C PHE A 187 -26.31 -10.33 33.16
N GLY A 188 -25.63 -10.21 34.30
CA GLY A 188 -25.83 -11.05 35.49
C GLY A 188 -25.79 -12.54 35.16
N ASP A 189 -26.71 -13.30 35.75
CA ASP A 189 -26.87 -14.76 35.56
C ASP A 189 -27.30 -15.15 34.13
N ARG A 190 -27.69 -14.18 33.29
CA ARG A 190 -28.00 -14.40 31.86
C ARG A 190 -26.77 -14.25 30.96
N CYS A 191 -25.57 -14.17 31.52
CA CYS A 191 -24.35 -14.08 30.73
C CYS A 191 -23.95 -15.45 30.16
N ASN A 192 -23.82 -15.56 28.84
CA ASN A 192 -23.37 -16.77 28.16
C ASN A 192 -21.82 -16.91 28.13
N LEU A 193 -21.10 -16.25 29.05
CA LEU A 193 -19.64 -16.23 29.16
C LEU A 193 -19.23 -16.72 30.55
N SER A 194 -18.05 -17.32 30.68
CA SER A 194 -17.59 -17.78 32.00
C SER A 194 -17.36 -16.60 32.94
N HIS A 195 -17.88 -16.74 34.17
CA HIS A 195 -17.52 -15.90 35.31
C HIS A 195 -16.49 -16.58 36.25
N ASP A 196 -16.19 -17.86 36.02
CA ASP A 196 -15.15 -18.61 36.71
C ASP A 196 -13.82 -18.41 35.97
N LEU A 197 -12.85 -17.79 36.65
CA LEU A 197 -11.53 -17.49 36.12
C LEU A 197 -10.64 -18.74 36.11
N ARG A 198 -10.55 -19.49 37.21
CA ARG A 198 -9.66 -20.65 37.32
C ARG A 198 -10.07 -21.73 36.32
N LYS A 199 -11.36 -22.02 36.22
CA LYS A 199 -11.89 -22.94 35.21
C LYS A 199 -11.59 -22.47 33.78
N TYR A 200 -11.65 -21.17 33.50
CA TYR A 200 -11.28 -20.65 32.18
C TYR A 200 -9.78 -20.80 31.88
N LEU A 201 -8.91 -20.58 32.87
CA LEU A 201 -7.45 -20.75 32.70
C LEU A 201 -7.04 -22.21 32.50
N GLU A 202 -7.80 -23.16 33.03
CA GLU A 202 -7.55 -24.62 32.95
C GLU A 202 -8.22 -25.29 31.74
N GLU A 203 -9.52 -25.04 31.52
CA GLU A 203 -10.33 -25.72 30.49
C GLU A 203 -10.74 -24.80 29.33
N GLY A 204 -10.80 -23.49 29.55
CA GLY A 204 -11.41 -22.52 28.62
C GLY A 204 -10.50 -22.10 27.48
N ARG A 205 -9.29 -21.64 27.82
CA ARG A 205 -8.21 -21.35 26.86
C ARG A 205 -7.18 -22.47 26.83
N ARG A 206 -6.34 -22.49 25.80
CA ARG A 206 -5.17 -23.40 25.77
C ARG A 206 -4.11 -22.94 26.77
N GLY A 207 -3.38 -23.89 27.35
CA GLY A 207 -2.29 -23.61 28.31
C GLY A 207 -1.19 -22.71 27.74
N ASP A 208 -0.39 -22.11 28.61
CA ASP A 208 0.59 -21.07 28.22
C ASP A 208 1.63 -21.55 27.19
N VAL A 209 2.15 -20.59 26.44
CA VAL A 209 3.24 -20.76 25.48
C VAL A 209 4.55 -20.44 26.21
N GLU A 210 5.43 -21.44 26.30
CA GLU A 210 6.71 -21.32 27.03
C GLU A 210 7.84 -20.68 26.18
N THR A 211 7.54 -20.25 24.94
CA THR A 211 8.49 -19.51 24.09
C THR A 211 8.84 -18.15 24.71
N PHE A 212 9.94 -17.54 24.27
CA PHE A 212 10.48 -16.31 24.88
C PHE A 212 10.78 -16.45 26.39
N GLY A 213 11.03 -17.67 26.88
CA GLY A 213 11.21 -17.97 28.30
C GLY A 213 9.92 -17.83 29.12
N GLY A 214 8.77 -18.10 28.50
CA GLY A 214 7.43 -17.93 29.08
C GLY A 214 6.97 -16.48 29.22
N LYS A 215 7.75 -15.51 28.74
CA LYS A 215 7.46 -14.08 28.89
C LYS A 215 6.58 -13.54 27.78
N CYS A 216 5.55 -12.78 28.14
CA CYS A 216 4.65 -12.11 27.20
C CYS A 216 5.36 -10.93 26.50
N PRO A 217 5.60 -10.96 25.18
CA PRO A 217 6.30 -9.87 24.50
C PRO A 217 5.56 -8.52 24.56
N VAL A 218 4.23 -8.55 24.66
CA VAL A 218 3.38 -7.35 24.79
C VAL A 218 3.52 -6.73 26.17
N PHE A 219 3.60 -7.55 27.22
CA PHE A 219 3.82 -7.07 28.59
C PHE A 219 5.26 -6.56 28.79
N GLU A 220 6.25 -7.25 28.21
CA GLU A 220 7.66 -6.77 28.22
C GLU A 220 7.81 -5.41 27.54
N ALA A 221 7.05 -5.14 26.46
CA ALA A 221 7.12 -3.87 25.73
C ALA A 221 6.41 -2.70 26.44
N HIS A 222 5.24 -2.95 27.04
CA HIS A 222 4.35 -1.88 27.50
C HIS A 222 4.11 -1.84 29.02
N GLY A 223 4.58 -2.83 29.79
CA GLY A 223 4.27 -2.98 31.21
C GLY A 223 2.82 -3.35 31.53
N TYR A 224 1.99 -3.60 30.50
CA TYR A 224 0.58 -3.98 30.55
C TYR A 224 0.24 -4.91 29.38
N CYS A 225 -0.77 -5.78 29.55
CA CYS A 225 -1.18 -6.74 28.53
C CYS A 225 -2.69 -6.59 28.19
N PRO A 226 -3.07 -6.13 26.98
CA PRO A 226 -4.47 -5.92 26.58
C PRO A 226 -5.26 -7.21 26.35
N ALA A 227 -4.63 -8.40 26.48
CA ALA A 227 -5.32 -9.68 26.53
C ALA A 227 -5.73 -10.07 27.96
N GLY A 228 -5.15 -9.46 28.99
CA GLY A 228 -5.42 -9.78 30.41
C GLY A 228 -5.29 -11.28 30.69
N TRP A 229 -6.28 -11.85 31.37
CA TRP A 229 -6.35 -13.29 31.66
C TRP A 229 -6.48 -14.21 30.43
N LYS A 230 -6.78 -13.66 29.24
CA LYS A 230 -6.86 -14.41 27.97
C LYS A 230 -5.49 -14.57 27.30
N CYS A 231 -4.47 -13.84 27.78
CA CYS A 231 -3.11 -13.92 27.26
C CYS A 231 -2.58 -15.35 27.35
N ARG A 232 -1.99 -15.88 26.27
CA ARG A 232 -1.32 -17.19 26.22
C ARG A 232 0.08 -17.19 26.85
N PHE A 233 0.49 -16.10 27.48
CA PHE A 233 1.74 -15.94 28.24
C PHE A 233 1.48 -15.37 29.66
N VAL A 234 0.25 -15.55 30.17
CA VAL A 234 -0.24 -14.85 31.38
C VAL A 234 0.58 -15.16 32.64
N LYS A 235 1.19 -16.35 32.74
CA LYS A 235 2.13 -16.72 33.83
C LYS A 235 3.19 -15.64 34.11
N SER A 236 3.67 -14.95 33.07
CA SER A 236 4.71 -13.90 33.20
C SER A 236 4.23 -12.59 33.81
N HIS A 237 2.91 -12.37 33.88
CA HIS A 237 2.30 -11.13 34.36
C HIS A 237 1.05 -11.41 35.23
N MET A 238 1.10 -12.48 36.00
CA MET A 238 0.16 -12.82 37.06
C MET A 238 0.90 -13.21 38.33
N LYS A 239 0.25 -13.08 39.48
CA LYS A 239 0.69 -13.64 40.76
C LYS A 239 -0.50 -14.21 41.51
N GLU A 240 -0.24 -15.21 42.34
CA GLU A 240 -1.19 -15.69 43.34
C GLU A 240 -0.81 -15.06 44.68
N ILE A 241 -1.74 -14.33 45.30
CA ILE A 241 -1.58 -13.71 46.62
C ILE A 241 -2.31 -14.58 47.64
N GLU A 242 -1.66 -14.88 48.77
CA GLU A 242 -2.30 -15.48 49.94
C GLU A 242 -2.75 -14.36 50.89
N HIS A 243 -4.04 -14.30 51.18
CA HIS A 243 -4.65 -13.32 52.09
C HIS A 243 -4.57 -13.77 53.55
N GLU A 244 -4.78 -12.85 54.50
CA GLU A 244 -4.73 -13.14 55.94
C GLU A 244 -5.73 -14.22 56.40
N ASP A 245 -6.79 -14.45 55.63
CA ASP A 245 -7.80 -15.50 55.85
C ASP A 245 -7.43 -16.86 55.21
N GLY A 246 -6.24 -16.99 54.64
CA GLY A 246 -5.73 -18.19 53.99
C GLY A 246 -6.28 -18.43 52.57
N ARG A 247 -7.12 -17.54 52.03
CA ARG A 247 -7.58 -17.64 50.63
C ARG A 247 -6.51 -17.18 49.67
N LYS A 248 -6.44 -17.86 48.52
CA LYS A 248 -5.51 -17.55 47.43
C LYS A 248 -6.22 -16.86 46.28
N GLU A 249 -5.75 -15.69 45.90
CA GLU A 249 -6.33 -14.86 44.84
C GLU A 249 -5.38 -14.74 43.65
N LEU A 250 -5.87 -15.02 42.44
CA LEU A 250 -5.17 -14.68 41.21
C LEU A 250 -5.35 -13.19 40.87
N VAL A 251 -4.23 -12.48 40.73
CA VAL A 251 -4.21 -11.08 40.28
C VAL A 251 -3.20 -10.87 39.15
N LEU A 252 -3.51 -9.94 38.23
CA LEU A 252 -2.57 -9.52 37.19
C LEU A 252 -1.51 -8.58 37.79
N ILE A 253 -0.30 -8.61 37.23
CA ILE A 253 0.78 -7.68 37.57
C ILE A 253 0.59 -6.43 36.68
N ASN A 254 0.54 -5.25 37.31
CA ASN A 254 0.29 -3.92 36.72
C ASN A 254 -1.06 -3.72 36.00
N THR A 255 -1.91 -2.86 36.59
CA THR A 255 -3.15 -2.32 36.01
C THR A 255 -3.12 -0.80 35.85
N SER A 256 -1.94 -0.18 35.84
CA SER A 256 -1.76 1.28 35.79
C SER A 256 -1.13 1.77 34.49
N ALA A 257 -1.96 2.40 33.65
CA ALA A 257 -1.60 3.65 33.01
C ALA A 257 -2.43 4.75 33.71
N ASP A 258 -1.87 5.24 34.82
CA ASP A 258 -2.32 6.36 35.66
C ASP A 258 -3.71 6.34 36.33
N GLY A 259 -3.71 6.26 37.67
CA GLY A 259 -4.48 7.23 38.46
C GLY A 259 -5.90 6.92 38.92
N GLY A 260 -6.28 5.65 39.13
CA GLY A 260 -7.56 5.29 39.78
C GLY A 260 -7.38 4.56 41.11
N GLU A 261 -7.77 5.18 42.23
CA GLU A 261 -8.05 4.41 43.46
C GLU A 261 -9.10 3.32 43.14
N ASN A 262 -8.87 2.10 43.64
CA ASN A 262 -9.60 0.85 43.31
C ASN A 262 -9.22 0.15 42.00
N GLY A 263 -8.28 0.66 41.19
CA GLY A 263 -7.75 -0.07 40.04
C GLY A 263 -8.80 -0.39 38.96
N GLU A 264 -9.85 0.42 38.86
CA GLU A 264 -10.78 0.34 37.74
C GLU A 264 -10.04 0.66 36.43
N PRO A 265 -10.06 -0.24 35.43
CA PRO A 265 -10.00 0.21 34.06
C PRO A 265 -11.17 1.18 33.86
N THR A 266 -10.83 2.42 33.53
CA THR A 266 -11.65 3.36 32.77
C THR A 266 -12.37 2.64 31.61
N GLU A 267 -13.37 3.23 30.95
CA GLU A 267 -14.08 2.55 29.83
C GLU A 267 -13.16 2.21 28.61
N GLU A 268 -11.88 2.58 28.73
CA GLU A 268 -10.69 2.41 27.89
C GLU A 268 -10.18 0.95 27.77
N GLY A 269 -11.07 -0.04 27.92
CA GLY A 269 -10.85 -1.40 27.37
C GLY A 269 -11.00 -1.46 25.84
N SER A 270 -11.09 -0.32 25.17
CA SER A 270 -11.22 -0.19 23.72
C SER A 270 -9.86 -0.29 23.01
N GLU A 271 -9.87 -0.50 21.70
CA GLU A 271 -8.63 -0.52 20.90
C GLU A 271 -7.90 0.85 20.87
N GLU A 272 -8.51 1.90 21.43
CA GLU A 272 -8.19 3.32 21.19
C GLU A 272 -6.97 3.83 21.99
N LYS A 273 -6.54 3.13 23.06
CA LYS A 273 -5.34 3.45 23.84
C LYS A 273 -4.31 2.31 23.84
N ARG A 274 -3.85 1.86 22.67
CA ARG A 274 -2.61 1.07 22.58
C ARG A 274 -1.42 2.02 22.44
N PRO A 275 -0.40 1.99 23.33
CA PRO A 275 0.82 2.76 23.15
C PRO A 275 1.46 2.48 21.79
N ALA A 276 2.16 3.47 21.22
CA ALA A 276 2.81 3.42 19.91
C ALA A 276 1.92 3.10 18.69
N ILE A 277 0.59 2.92 18.83
CA ILE A 277 -0.33 2.64 17.71
C ILE A 277 -1.22 3.84 17.40
N TYR A 278 -1.09 4.35 16.17
CA TYR A 278 -1.75 5.56 15.68
C TYR A 278 -2.83 5.27 14.64
N ASN A 279 -3.62 6.29 14.31
CA ASN A 279 -4.78 6.22 13.40
C ASN A 279 -5.86 5.21 13.85
N VAL A 280 -5.97 4.93 15.15
CA VAL A 280 -7.06 4.11 15.68
C VAL A 280 -8.36 4.92 15.67
N VAL A 281 -9.27 4.56 14.75
CA VAL A 281 -10.59 5.18 14.67
C VAL A 281 -11.57 4.53 15.64
N GLY A 282 -12.24 5.36 16.45
CA GLY A 282 -13.16 4.89 17.48
C GLY A 282 -14.42 4.19 16.96
N MET A 283 -15.06 3.41 17.82
CA MET A 283 -16.25 2.64 17.45
C MET A 283 -17.49 3.54 17.22
N ASP A 284 -17.57 4.66 17.92
CA ASP A 284 -18.56 5.73 17.72
C ASP A 284 -18.56 6.25 16.26
N LYS A 285 -17.38 6.58 15.72
CA LYS A 285 -17.17 7.07 14.35
C LYS A 285 -17.57 6.01 13.32
N LYS A 286 -17.18 4.76 13.56
CA LYS A 286 -17.58 3.60 12.73
C LYS A 286 -19.09 3.40 12.72
N ILE A 287 -19.76 3.49 13.88
CA ILE A 287 -21.22 3.42 14.00
C ILE A 287 -21.90 4.61 13.32
N ALA A 288 -21.35 5.83 13.43
CA ALA A 288 -21.87 7.01 12.76
C ALA A 288 -21.82 6.87 11.24
N LEU A 289 -20.70 6.38 10.68
CA LEU A 289 -20.57 6.06 9.26
C LEU A 289 -21.57 4.99 8.81
N ASN A 290 -21.63 3.87 9.54
CA ASN A 290 -22.53 2.75 9.25
C ASN A 290 -24.01 3.16 9.25
N ARG A 291 -24.42 3.99 10.22
CA ARG A 291 -25.77 4.55 10.35
C ARG A 291 -26.01 5.79 9.47
N LYS A 292 -25.06 6.17 8.61
CA LYS A 292 -25.12 7.35 7.71
C LYS A 292 -25.40 8.67 8.45
N ARG A 293 -24.85 8.80 9.66
CA ARG A 293 -24.94 9.99 10.53
C ARG A 293 -23.76 10.95 10.38
N THR A 294 -22.69 10.53 9.70
CA THR A 294 -21.55 11.41 9.38
C THR A 294 -21.98 12.43 8.32
N ASP A 295 -21.83 13.72 8.64
CA ASP A 295 -22.11 14.79 7.68
C ASP A 295 -21.08 14.81 6.54
N PHE A 296 -21.58 14.79 5.31
CA PHE A 296 -20.82 14.87 4.07
C PHE A 296 -21.19 16.10 3.22
N THR A 297 -21.93 17.07 3.76
CA THR A 297 -22.48 18.22 3.01
C THR A 297 -21.43 18.93 2.13
N ARG A 298 -20.25 19.21 2.69
CA ARG A 298 -19.12 19.81 1.92
C ARG A 298 -18.67 18.91 0.76
N SER A 299 -18.47 17.61 1.02
CA SER A 299 -18.15 16.62 -0.02
C SER A 299 -19.25 16.53 -1.09
N ASP A 300 -20.52 16.48 -0.68
CA ASP A 300 -21.66 16.34 -1.59
C ASP A 300 -21.89 17.56 -2.48
N GLN A 301 -21.61 18.78 -1.99
CA GLN A 301 -21.57 19.99 -2.81
C GLN A 301 -20.55 19.87 -3.96
N TYR A 302 -19.31 19.49 -3.64
CA TYR A 302 -18.24 19.34 -4.64
C TYR A 302 -18.49 18.17 -5.60
N ILE A 303 -19.01 17.05 -5.10
CA ILE A 303 -19.44 15.89 -5.91
C ILE A 303 -20.55 16.30 -6.89
N THR A 304 -21.52 17.10 -6.44
CA THR A 304 -22.62 17.60 -7.27
C THR A 304 -22.11 18.53 -8.36
N TRP A 305 -21.19 19.43 -8.04
CA TRP A 305 -20.51 20.28 -9.02
C TRP A 305 -19.73 19.44 -10.05
N LEU A 306 -18.84 18.53 -9.61
CA LEU A 306 -18.10 17.60 -10.50
C LEU A 306 -19.00 16.75 -11.41
N ASN A 307 -20.26 16.53 -11.06
CA ASN A 307 -21.24 15.83 -11.89
C ASN A 307 -21.89 16.76 -12.95
N LYS A 308 -22.11 18.04 -12.63
CA LYS A 308 -22.58 19.04 -13.61
C LYS A 308 -21.49 19.32 -14.64
N GLU A 309 -20.26 19.54 -14.18
CA GLU A 309 -19.10 19.81 -15.04
C GLU A 309 -18.84 18.68 -16.04
N ALA A 310 -18.93 17.42 -15.60
CA ALA A 310 -18.78 16.28 -16.50
C ALA A 310 -19.84 16.24 -17.61
N LYS A 311 -21.10 16.57 -17.30
CA LYS A 311 -22.18 16.64 -18.30
C LYS A 311 -21.93 17.76 -19.32
N LEU A 312 -21.54 18.95 -18.85
CA LEU A 312 -21.18 20.07 -19.73
C LEU A 312 -20.01 19.71 -20.66
N SER A 313 -18.99 19.04 -20.14
CA SER A 313 -17.85 18.56 -20.95
C SER A 313 -18.27 17.48 -21.96
N GLU A 314 -19.18 16.57 -21.62
CA GLU A 314 -19.74 15.57 -22.54
C GLU A 314 -20.58 16.23 -23.65
N GLU A 315 -21.43 17.22 -23.32
CA GLU A 315 -22.18 18.02 -24.29
C GLU A 315 -21.25 18.77 -25.26
N PHE A 316 -20.21 19.42 -24.73
CA PHE A 316 -19.20 20.13 -25.51
C PHE A 316 -18.46 19.21 -26.50
N MET A 317 -18.01 18.04 -26.04
CA MET A 317 -17.33 17.05 -26.87
C MET A 317 -18.24 16.45 -27.94
N ASN A 318 -19.53 16.23 -27.63
CA ASN A 318 -20.50 15.73 -28.59
C ASN A 318 -20.83 16.76 -29.69
N ARG A 319 -20.94 18.06 -29.36
CA ARG A 319 -21.15 19.10 -30.38
C ARG A 319 -19.96 19.23 -31.33
N ARG A 320 -18.74 19.25 -30.79
CA ARG A 320 -17.48 19.28 -31.57
C ARG A 320 -17.34 18.14 -32.59
N LYS A 321 -18.05 17.03 -32.39
CA LYS A 321 -18.05 15.88 -33.32
C LYS A 321 -19.08 16.01 -34.44
N ASN A 322 -20.09 16.87 -34.28
CA ASN A 322 -21.33 16.82 -35.06
C ASN A 322 -21.69 18.14 -35.81
N GLN A 323 -21.10 19.31 -35.47
CA GLN A 323 -21.51 20.61 -36.03
C GLN A 323 -20.40 21.69 -36.03
N SER A 324 -20.69 22.85 -36.65
CA SER A 324 -19.84 24.05 -36.74
C SER A 324 -19.45 24.64 -35.37
N ASP A 325 -18.44 25.53 -35.34
CA ASP A 325 -17.95 26.17 -34.10
C ASP A 325 -18.95 27.15 -33.44
N GLU A 326 -20.14 27.34 -34.02
CA GLU A 326 -21.19 28.23 -33.52
C GLU A 326 -21.77 27.71 -32.19
N GLY A 327 -21.79 28.58 -31.15
CA GLY A 327 -22.29 28.22 -29.82
C GLY A 327 -21.32 27.42 -28.93
N ILE A 328 -20.05 27.27 -29.33
CA ILE A 328 -18.97 26.75 -28.46
C ILE A 328 -18.67 27.72 -27.32
N GLU A 329 -18.73 29.04 -27.57
CA GLU A 329 -18.53 30.09 -26.57
C GLU A 329 -19.67 30.11 -25.55
N ASP A 330 -20.92 29.95 -25.99
CA ASP A 330 -22.09 29.82 -25.10
C ASP A 330 -22.01 28.61 -24.15
N LEU A 331 -21.37 27.51 -24.58
CA LEU A 331 -21.11 26.38 -23.69
C LEU A 331 -19.99 26.68 -22.70
N ARG A 332 -18.94 27.40 -23.13
CA ARG A 332 -17.87 27.86 -22.22
C ARG A 332 -18.41 28.78 -21.13
N ALA A 333 -19.32 29.68 -21.48
CA ALA A 333 -19.99 30.59 -20.54
C ALA A 333 -20.91 29.90 -19.51
N ARG A 334 -21.19 28.60 -19.66
CA ARG A 334 -21.99 27.81 -18.68
C ARG A 334 -21.16 27.10 -17.62
N PHE A 335 -19.84 27.00 -17.79
CA PHE A 335 -18.99 26.45 -16.75
C PHE A 335 -18.97 27.40 -15.55
N VAL A 336 -19.14 26.84 -14.36
CA VAL A 336 -19.09 27.58 -13.11
C VAL A 336 -17.91 27.11 -12.26
N ASP A 337 -17.35 28.00 -11.47
CA ASP A 337 -16.24 27.68 -10.58
C ASP A 337 -16.64 26.65 -9.51
N PRO A 338 -15.68 25.89 -8.97
CA PRO A 338 -15.94 24.94 -7.91
C PRO A 338 -16.51 25.62 -6.66
N PRO A 339 -17.39 24.94 -5.88
CA PRO A 339 -18.01 25.53 -4.68
C PRO A 339 -16.99 25.90 -3.59
N PHE A 340 -15.78 25.35 -3.66
CA PHE A 340 -14.62 25.76 -2.89
C PHE A 340 -13.34 25.28 -3.59
N LYS A 341 -12.22 25.98 -3.39
CA LYS A 341 -10.90 25.49 -3.78
C LYS A 341 -10.41 24.38 -2.82
N PRO A 342 -9.47 23.51 -3.25
CA PRO A 342 -8.75 22.64 -2.34
C PRO A 342 -8.05 23.43 -1.22
N SER A 343 -7.70 22.75 -0.13
CA SER A 343 -6.72 23.28 0.83
C SER A 343 -5.30 23.14 0.27
N GLU A 344 -4.39 24.02 0.70
CA GLU A 344 -2.95 23.81 0.51
C GLU A 344 -2.50 22.46 1.08
N LYS A 345 -1.50 21.85 0.44
CA LYS A 345 -1.01 20.51 0.74
C LYS A 345 0.35 20.56 1.40
N ARG A 346 0.56 19.73 2.43
CA ARG A 346 1.89 19.51 3.01
C ARG A 346 2.82 18.99 1.92
N ARG A 347 4.02 19.57 1.84
CA ARG A 347 5.00 19.24 0.81
C ARG A 347 5.59 17.85 1.09
N LEU A 348 5.88 17.09 0.04
CA LEU A 348 6.41 15.72 0.12
C LEU A 348 7.83 15.70 -0.41
N TYR A 349 8.65 14.84 0.16
CA TYR A 349 9.98 14.55 -0.35
C TYR A 349 10.11 13.13 -0.90
N PHE A 350 10.66 13.00 -2.10
CA PHE A 350 11.13 11.73 -2.66
C PHE A 350 12.49 11.96 -3.31
N GLY A 351 13.47 11.16 -2.93
CA GLY A 351 14.82 11.12 -3.49
C GLY A 351 15.39 9.71 -3.48
N ALA A 352 16.59 9.52 -4.02
CA ALA A 352 17.20 8.19 -4.16
C ALA A 352 17.37 7.44 -2.83
N GLU A 353 17.52 8.17 -1.72
CA GLU A 353 17.60 7.67 -0.36
C GLU A 353 16.23 7.35 0.29
N THR A 354 15.12 7.40 -0.48
CA THR A 354 13.76 7.13 0.00
C THR A 354 13.15 5.81 -0.54
N PRO A 355 13.80 4.64 -0.35
CA PRO A 355 13.28 3.37 -0.85
C PRO A 355 11.92 3.08 -0.22
N THR A 356 10.95 2.78 -1.08
CA THR A 356 9.53 2.74 -0.72
C THR A 356 9.03 1.30 -0.68
N LEU A 357 8.43 0.87 0.43
CA LEU A 357 7.70 -0.40 0.50
C LEU A 357 6.35 -0.27 -0.21
N ALA A 358 6.05 -1.18 -1.14
CA ALA A 358 4.77 -1.17 -1.84
C ALA A 358 3.58 -1.49 -0.90
N PRO A 359 2.37 -1.00 -1.22
CA PRO A 359 1.15 -1.54 -0.65
C PRO A 359 0.95 -2.98 -1.12
N LEU A 360 0.92 -3.92 -0.17
CA LEU A 360 0.88 -5.36 -0.41
C LEU A 360 -0.37 -5.96 0.25
N THR A 361 -1.39 -6.30 -0.52
CA THR A 361 -2.61 -6.94 0.05
C THR A 361 -2.26 -8.26 0.75
N THR A 362 -2.76 -8.47 1.97
CA THR A 362 -2.50 -9.62 2.86
C THR A 362 -1.11 -9.65 3.52
N GLN A 363 -0.13 -8.85 3.06
CA GLN A 363 1.25 -8.89 3.58
C GLN A 363 1.77 -7.54 4.09
N GLY A 364 1.19 -6.42 3.66
CA GLY A 364 1.51 -5.04 4.06
C GLY A 364 0.92 -4.68 5.43
N ASN A 365 0.81 -5.68 6.30
CA ASN A 365 0.31 -5.54 7.66
C ASN A 365 1.34 -4.78 8.53
N LEU A 366 0.85 -4.18 9.61
CA LEU A 366 1.65 -3.33 10.50
C LEU A 366 2.93 -4.02 11.04
N PRO A 367 2.91 -5.30 11.44
CA PRO A 367 4.13 -6.05 11.79
C PRO A 367 5.19 -6.10 10.68
N PHE A 368 4.79 -6.41 9.44
CA PHE A 368 5.72 -6.47 8.31
C PHE A 368 6.29 -5.08 7.96
N ARG A 369 5.44 -4.04 8.00
CA ARG A 369 5.88 -2.66 7.72
C ARG A 369 6.85 -2.15 8.78
N ARG A 370 6.60 -2.42 10.07
CA ARG A 370 7.51 -2.09 11.18
C ARG A 370 8.89 -2.72 10.98
N LEU A 371 8.93 -4.03 10.65
CA LEU A 371 10.18 -4.72 10.29
C LEU A 371 10.89 -4.07 9.09
N CYS A 372 10.17 -3.67 8.05
CA CYS A 372 10.77 -3.00 6.88
C CYS A 372 11.32 -1.60 7.22
N VAL A 373 10.66 -0.83 8.09
CA VAL A 373 11.14 0.50 8.53
C VAL A 373 12.41 0.37 9.34
N GLU A 374 12.49 -0.59 10.27
CA GLU A 374 13.72 -0.89 11.02
C GLU A 374 14.89 -1.31 10.11
N LEU A 375 14.57 -1.91 8.97
CA LEU A 375 15.56 -2.31 7.96
C LEU A 375 15.83 -1.22 6.92
N GLY A 376 15.30 0.00 7.06
CA GLY A 376 15.65 1.16 6.24
C GLY A 376 14.59 1.62 5.23
N ALA A 377 13.39 1.05 5.20
CA ALA A 377 12.30 1.55 4.36
C ALA A 377 11.86 2.97 4.80
N GLN A 378 11.77 3.89 3.84
CA GLN A 378 11.49 5.32 4.10
C GLN A 378 10.07 5.76 3.72
N LEU A 379 9.28 4.86 3.14
CA LEU A 379 7.85 5.04 2.96
C LEU A 379 7.19 3.67 3.03
N THR A 380 6.09 3.59 3.77
CA THR A 380 5.24 2.41 3.90
C THR A 380 3.81 2.80 3.56
N TYR A 381 3.03 1.84 3.06
CA TYR A 381 1.62 2.03 2.78
C TYR A 381 0.78 1.06 3.58
N SER A 382 -0.43 1.46 3.97
CA SER A 382 -1.49 0.51 4.34
C SER A 382 -1.65 -0.55 3.25
N GLU A 383 -2.23 -1.70 3.61
CA GLU A 383 -2.85 -2.54 2.58
C GLU A 383 -3.96 -1.76 1.86
N MET A 384 -4.33 -2.20 0.67
CA MET A 384 -5.37 -1.58 -0.15
C MET A 384 -6.74 -1.66 0.56
N ALA A 385 -7.15 -0.57 1.22
CA ALA A 385 -8.46 -0.43 1.82
C ALA A 385 -9.52 -0.11 0.75
N LEU A 386 -10.73 -0.63 0.90
CA LEU A 386 -11.83 -0.35 -0.02
C LEU A 386 -12.61 0.89 0.46
N SER A 387 -12.71 1.88 -0.42
CA SER A 387 -13.29 3.20 -0.10
C SER A 387 -14.75 3.09 0.35
N MET A 388 -15.52 2.12 -0.16
CA MET A 388 -16.92 1.91 0.20
C MET A 388 -17.07 1.33 1.62
N PRO A 389 -16.42 0.20 1.99
CA PRO A 389 -16.31 -0.25 3.38
C PRO A 389 -15.83 0.80 4.38
N LEU A 390 -14.86 1.66 4.03
CA LEU A 390 -14.43 2.76 4.91
C LEU A 390 -15.60 3.70 5.24
N ILE A 391 -16.32 4.22 4.24
CA ILE A 391 -17.49 5.09 4.47
C ILE A 391 -18.72 4.37 5.04
N GLN A 392 -18.71 3.03 5.07
CA GLN A 392 -19.70 2.18 5.75
C GLN A 392 -19.32 1.83 7.19
N GLY A 393 -18.16 2.28 7.68
CA GLY A 393 -17.68 2.01 9.04
C GLY A 393 -17.14 0.59 9.26
N THR A 394 -16.81 -0.15 8.21
CA THR A 394 -16.37 -1.56 8.30
C THR A 394 -15.05 -1.69 9.06
N LYS A 395 -15.06 -2.41 10.19
CA LYS A 395 -13.90 -2.54 11.08
C LYS A 395 -12.63 -3.06 10.39
N ALA A 396 -12.77 -3.98 9.43
CA ALA A 396 -11.64 -4.57 8.71
C ALA A 396 -10.80 -3.51 7.98
N ASP A 397 -11.39 -2.73 7.07
CA ASP A 397 -10.70 -1.68 6.33
C ASP A 397 -10.11 -0.59 7.24
N TRP A 398 -10.84 -0.19 8.28
CA TRP A 398 -10.31 0.74 9.29
C TRP A 398 -9.13 0.18 10.11
N THR A 399 -8.93 -1.14 10.14
CA THR A 399 -7.78 -1.77 10.82
C THR A 399 -6.52 -1.71 9.95
N LEU A 400 -6.64 -1.66 8.61
CA LEU A 400 -5.52 -1.54 7.67
C LEU A 400 -4.79 -0.19 7.78
N LEU A 401 -5.50 0.84 8.26
CA LEU A 401 -5.05 2.23 8.38
C LEU A 401 -4.26 2.51 9.66
N LYS A 402 -4.17 1.55 10.59
CA LYS A 402 -3.35 1.69 11.80
C LYS A 402 -1.87 1.79 11.42
N ALA A 403 -1.16 2.70 12.10
CA ALA A 403 0.28 2.94 11.93
C ALA A 403 1.02 2.71 13.25
N HIS A 404 2.29 2.30 13.19
CA HIS A 404 3.16 2.23 14.36
C HIS A 404 4.00 3.52 14.50
N GLU A 405 4.44 3.89 15.70
CA GLU A 405 5.26 5.10 15.97
C GLU A 405 6.51 5.19 15.08
N SER A 406 7.12 4.04 14.75
CA SER A 406 8.28 3.97 13.86
C SER A 406 7.97 4.50 12.46
N GLU A 407 6.72 4.34 12.00
CA GLU A 407 6.23 4.86 10.72
C GLU A 407 5.89 6.37 10.78
N LEU A 408 5.90 6.98 11.98
CA LEU A 408 5.69 8.42 12.18
C LEU A 408 7.00 9.23 12.24
N THR A 409 8.15 8.58 12.22
CA THR A 409 9.45 9.26 12.17
C THR A 409 9.69 9.85 10.77
N PRO A 410 10.31 11.05 10.62
CA PRO A 410 10.61 11.62 9.30
C PRO A 410 11.42 10.70 8.39
N PRO A 411 11.16 10.67 7.07
CA PRO A 411 11.95 9.90 6.10
C PRO A 411 13.38 10.43 6.02
N LYS A 412 14.32 9.63 5.52
CA LYS A 412 15.65 10.14 5.15
C LYS A 412 15.55 11.26 4.12
N PHE A 413 16.44 12.24 4.26
CA PHE A 413 16.41 13.49 3.52
C PHE A 413 17.84 13.98 3.27
N ASN A 414 18.18 14.20 2.01
CA ASN A 414 19.45 14.74 1.55
C ASN A 414 19.19 16.04 0.76
N PRO A 415 19.36 17.22 1.38
CA PRO A 415 19.14 18.51 0.70
C PRO A 415 20.18 18.71 -0.41
N GLY A 416 19.77 18.45 -1.65
CA GLY A 416 20.61 18.61 -2.85
C GLY A 416 20.42 17.54 -3.93
N SER A 417 19.82 16.39 -3.61
CA SER A 417 19.57 15.33 -4.60
C SER A 417 18.40 15.64 -5.56
N VAL A 418 17.39 16.39 -5.09
CA VAL A 418 16.21 16.81 -5.86
C VAL A 418 15.78 18.20 -5.37
N PRO A 419 15.37 19.17 -6.24
CA PRO A 419 14.95 20.49 -5.78
C PRO A 419 13.78 20.43 -4.79
N ILE A 420 13.77 21.24 -3.74
CA ILE A 420 12.69 21.25 -2.73
C ILE A 420 12.08 22.63 -2.60
N PHE A 421 10.90 22.70 -1.97
CA PHE A 421 10.36 23.97 -1.49
C PHE A 421 11.21 24.55 -0.35
N ASP A 422 11.25 25.87 -0.25
CA ASP A 422 11.93 26.58 0.86
C ASP A 422 11.17 26.40 2.19
N ASP A 423 9.85 26.11 2.13
CA ASP A 423 8.98 25.83 3.27
C ASP A 423 8.80 24.32 3.58
N TYR A 424 9.64 23.45 3.00
CA TYR A 424 9.58 22.01 3.28
C TYR A 424 9.97 21.72 4.73
N ASP A 425 8.96 21.57 5.58
CA ASP A 425 9.10 21.17 6.97
C ASP A 425 9.29 19.65 7.09
N HIS A 426 10.55 19.22 7.06
CA HIS A 426 10.97 17.83 7.25
C HIS A 426 10.44 17.22 8.56
N SER A 427 10.26 18.00 9.62
CA SER A 427 9.76 17.50 10.91
C SER A 427 8.30 17.06 10.87
N LYS A 428 7.53 17.54 9.88
CA LYS A 428 6.13 17.18 9.65
C LYS A 428 5.95 16.09 8.57
N ASP A 429 7.01 15.71 7.86
CA ASP A 429 6.95 14.54 6.96
C ASP A 429 7.10 13.24 7.78
N ILE A 430 6.44 12.16 7.34
CA ILE A 430 6.36 10.88 8.06
C ILE A 430 6.41 9.72 7.06
N LYS A 431 6.64 8.47 7.50
CA LYS A 431 6.76 7.32 6.58
C LYS A 431 5.44 6.68 6.18
N PHE A 432 4.33 6.87 6.90
CA PHE A 432 3.08 6.13 6.64
C PHE A 432 2.08 6.80 5.68
N GLY A 433 1.76 6.14 4.57
CA GLY A 433 0.66 6.52 3.67
C GLY A 433 -0.53 5.55 3.68
N ALA A 434 -1.73 6.01 3.33
CA ALA A 434 -2.91 5.14 3.16
C ALA A 434 -3.17 4.88 1.67
N GLN A 435 -3.24 3.63 1.23
CA GLN A 435 -3.74 3.29 -0.11
C GLN A 435 -5.22 2.89 -0.07
N ILE A 436 -6.04 3.57 -0.87
CA ILE A 436 -7.46 3.25 -1.07
C ILE A 436 -7.77 2.78 -2.50
N SER A 437 -8.84 2.02 -2.66
CA SER A 437 -9.39 1.61 -3.95
C SER A 437 -10.88 1.92 -4.04
N GLY A 438 -11.35 2.36 -5.21
CA GLY A 438 -12.75 2.68 -5.47
C GLY A 438 -13.04 2.75 -6.96
N ASN A 439 -14.33 2.72 -7.32
CA ASN A 439 -14.79 2.66 -8.71
C ASN A 439 -15.53 3.93 -9.19
N ASN A 440 -15.79 4.89 -8.30
CA ASN A 440 -16.50 6.13 -8.59
C ASN A 440 -15.94 7.30 -7.77
N HIS A 441 -15.91 8.50 -8.37
CA HIS A 441 -15.35 9.72 -7.75
C HIS A 441 -16.00 10.07 -6.41
N TRP A 442 -17.33 9.95 -6.28
CA TRP A 442 -18.04 10.28 -5.04
C TRP A 442 -17.62 9.38 -3.86
N VAL A 443 -17.30 8.11 -4.11
CA VAL A 443 -16.89 7.15 -3.07
C VAL A 443 -15.50 7.51 -2.56
N VAL A 444 -14.54 7.75 -3.46
CA VAL A 444 -13.16 8.06 -3.08
C VAL A 444 -13.03 9.48 -2.49
N THR A 445 -13.88 10.42 -2.93
CA THR A 445 -13.99 11.76 -2.32
C THR A 445 -14.42 11.63 -0.86
N LYS A 446 -15.53 10.93 -0.58
CA LYS A 446 -16.00 10.71 0.81
C LYS A 446 -15.02 9.88 1.64
N ALA A 447 -14.27 8.95 1.02
CA ALA A 447 -13.20 8.22 1.70
C ALA A 447 -12.03 9.15 2.09
N ALA A 448 -11.56 10.01 1.18
CA ALA A 448 -10.51 10.99 1.49
C ALA A 448 -10.93 11.98 2.58
N ASP A 449 -12.21 12.40 2.59
CA ASP A 449 -12.81 13.24 3.62
C ASP A 449 -12.74 12.57 5.02
N VAL A 450 -13.21 11.31 5.16
CA VAL A 450 -13.14 10.61 6.46
C VAL A 450 -11.72 10.23 6.88
N LEU A 451 -10.81 9.99 5.93
CA LEU A 451 -9.39 9.78 6.23
C LEU A 451 -8.77 11.03 6.82
N ASN A 452 -8.97 12.19 6.19
CA ASN A 452 -8.51 13.48 6.70
C ASN A 452 -9.08 13.78 8.11
N ARG A 453 -10.37 13.48 8.36
CA ARG A 453 -10.98 13.71 9.68
C ARG A 453 -10.54 12.73 10.77
N TYR A 454 -10.25 11.47 10.44
CA TYR A 454 -10.11 10.40 11.43
C TYR A 454 -8.73 9.72 11.48
N CYS A 455 -7.85 9.97 10.51
CA CYS A 455 -6.48 9.49 10.46
C CYS A 455 -5.51 10.68 10.32
N PRO A 456 -5.25 11.43 11.41
CA PRO A 456 -4.41 12.63 11.36
C PRO A 456 -2.93 12.33 11.01
N HIS A 457 -2.46 11.10 11.25
CA HIS A 457 -1.09 10.70 10.95
C HIS A 457 -1.01 10.01 9.58
N LEU A 458 -1.27 10.78 8.52
CA LEU A 458 -1.13 10.32 7.13
C LEU A 458 -0.16 11.20 6.36
N ARG A 459 0.89 10.58 5.81
CA ARG A 459 1.81 11.22 4.85
C ARG A 459 1.07 11.67 3.60
N LEU A 460 0.22 10.79 3.08
CA LEU A 460 -0.47 10.90 1.80
C LEU A 460 -1.65 9.91 1.73
N ILE A 461 -2.56 10.13 0.78
CA ILE A 461 -3.59 9.17 0.38
C ILE A 461 -3.33 8.77 -1.07
N ASP A 462 -3.08 7.48 -1.33
CA ASP A 462 -2.84 6.92 -2.66
C ASP A 462 -4.07 6.25 -3.23
N LEU A 463 -4.39 6.57 -4.49
CA LEU A 463 -5.47 5.94 -5.23
C LEU A 463 -4.93 4.76 -6.05
N ASN A 464 -5.33 3.55 -5.64
CA ASN A 464 -5.00 2.33 -6.38
C ASN A 464 -5.71 2.29 -7.74
N CYS A 465 -4.91 2.46 -8.79
CA CYS A 465 -5.31 2.37 -10.20
C CYS A 465 -4.63 1.17 -10.90
N GLY A 466 -4.02 0.25 -10.12
CA GLY A 466 -3.11 -0.78 -10.64
C GLY A 466 -3.42 -2.21 -10.19
N CYS A 467 -4.36 -2.41 -9.26
CA CYS A 467 -4.74 -3.73 -8.77
C CYS A 467 -5.32 -4.59 -9.92
N PRO A 468 -4.78 -5.79 -10.22
CA PRO A 468 -5.24 -6.64 -11.30
C PRO A 468 -6.35 -7.62 -10.90
N ILE A 469 -6.69 -7.69 -9.60
CA ILE A 469 -7.66 -8.64 -9.02
C ILE A 469 -9.02 -8.49 -9.72
N ASP A 470 -9.56 -9.60 -10.21
CA ASP A 470 -10.73 -9.56 -11.10
C ASP A 470 -12.01 -9.07 -10.40
N MET A 471 -12.16 -9.29 -9.09
CA MET A 471 -13.25 -8.72 -8.28
C MET A 471 -13.23 -7.18 -8.29
N VAL A 472 -12.04 -6.58 -8.09
CA VAL A 472 -11.84 -5.13 -8.10
C VAL A 472 -11.98 -4.56 -9.52
N PHE A 473 -11.45 -5.27 -10.51
CA PHE A 473 -11.55 -4.88 -11.92
C PHE A 473 -13.01 -4.91 -12.43
N LYS A 474 -13.76 -5.99 -12.16
CA LYS A 474 -15.16 -6.16 -12.59
C LYS A 474 -16.10 -5.10 -11.99
N THR A 475 -15.79 -4.57 -10.81
CA THR A 475 -16.55 -3.45 -10.21
C THR A 475 -16.16 -2.07 -10.76
N GLY A 476 -15.16 -1.99 -11.65
CA GLY A 476 -14.68 -0.73 -12.24
C GLY A 476 -13.63 0.02 -11.41
N GLY A 477 -13.01 -0.63 -10.43
CA GLY A 477 -11.90 -0.09 -9.63
C GLY A 477 -10.53 -0.65 -10.05
N GLY A 478 -9.48 -0.21 -9.36
CA GLY A 478 -8.11 -0.68 -9.62
C GLY A 478 -7.69 -0.44 -11.07
N SER A 479 -7.12 -1.47 -11.71
CA SER A 479 -6.65 -1.37 -13.11
C SER A 479 -7.74 -1.14 -14.16
N ALA A 480 -9.04 -1.19 -13.82
CA ALA A 480 -10.11 -0.75 -14.72
C ALA A 480 -10.10 0.78 -14.95
N LEU A 481 -9.47 1.56 -14.05
CA LEU A 481 -9.38 3.01 -14.16
C LEU A 481 -8.41 3.47 -15.28
N LEU A 482 -7.51 2.60 -15.75
CA LEU A 482 -6.45 2.92 -16.73
C LEU A 482 -6.96 3.25 -18.15
N GLU A 483 -8.17 2.81 -18.50
CA GLU A 483 -8.87 3.22 -19.74
C GLU A 483 -9.91 4.33 -19.47
N ASN A 484 -10.25 4.60 -18.20
CA ASN A 484 -11.29 5.55 -17.77
C ASN A 484 -10.71 6.89 -17.31
N SER A 485 -9.80 7.48 -18.09
CA SER A 485 -8.99 8.64 -17.70
C SER A 485 -9.78 9.86 -17.18
N GLY A 486 -10.93 10.19 -17.77
CA GLY A 486 -11.79 11.29 -17.28
C GLY A 486 -12.46 11.00 -15.93
N LYS A 487 -12.79 9.74 -15.65
CA LYS A 487 -13.25 9.32 -14.31
C LYS A 487 -12.11 9.45 -13.29
N LEU A 488 -10.89 9.04 -13.67
CA LEU A 488 -9.73 9.13 -12.79
C LEU A 488 -9.36 10.58 -12.45
N GLU A 489 -9.41 11.50 -13.42
CA GLU A 489 -9.20 12.93 -13.14
C GLU A 489 -10.21 13.46 -12.11
N ARG A 490 -11.49 13.14 -12.28
CA ARG A 490 -12.57 13.53 -11.35
C ARG A 490 -12.40 12.91 -9.96
N MET A 491 -11.83 11.71 -9.87
CA MET A 491 -11.45 11.08 -8.60
C MET A 491 -10.37 11.88 -7.88
N ILE A 492 -9.25 12.19 -8.55
CA ILE A 492 -8.12 12.92 -7.96
C ILE A 492 -8.54 14.35 -7.56
N ARG A 493 -9.25 15.09 -8.43
CA ARG A 493 -9.79 16.42 -8.09
C ARG A 493 -10.73 16.38 -6.88
N GLY A 494 -11.65 15.42 -6.85
CA GLY A 494 -12.59 15.24 -5.75
C GLY A 494 -11.89 14.91 -4.42
N MET A 495 -10.89 14.04 -4.44
CA MET A 495 -10.07 13.72 -3.26
C MET A 495 -9.28 14.94 -2.77
N ASN A 496 -8.61 15.67 -3.66
CA ASN A 496 -7.84 16.86 -3.31
C ASN A 496 -8.69 17.98 -2.69
N ALA A 497 -9.93 18.15 -3.14
CA ALA A 497 -10.82 19.17 -2.60
C ALA A 497 -11.15 18.97 -1.11
N VAL A 498 -11.07 17.75 -0.58
CA VAL A 498 -11.55 17.39 0.76
C VAL A 498 -10.50 16.72 1.67
N SER A 499 -9.31 16.37 1.15
CA SER A 499 -8.25 15.73 1.93
C SER A 499 -7.49 16.66 2.89
N GLY A 500 -7.94 17.89 3.07
CA GLY A 500 -7.27 18.90 3.90
C GLY A 500 -5.82 19.11 3.44
N GLU A 501 -4.90 19.07 4.39
CA GLU A 501 -3.46 19.17 4.15
C GLU A 501 -2.84 17.90 3.55
N VAL A 502 -3.54 16.76 3.56
CA VAL A 502 -3.00 15.46 3.15
C VAL A 502 -2.91 15.36 1.61
N PRO A 503 -1.72 15.17 1.01
CA PRO A 503 -1.55 15.08 -0.43
C PRO A 503 -2.16 13.82 -1.05
N ILE A 504 -2.58 13.92 -2.30
CA ILE A 504 -3.11 12.80 -3.08
C ILE A 504 -2.07 12.27 -4.07
N THR A 505 -1.89 10.96 -4.10
CA THR A 505 -1.00 10.24 -5.03
C THR A 505 -1.76 9.14 -5.77
N ALA A 506 -1.16 8.54 -6.79
CA ALA A 506 -1.77 7.41 -7.49
C ALA A 506 -0.76 6.31 -7.86
N LYS A 507 -1.23 5.06 -7.90
CA LYS A 507 -0.45 3.91 -8.36
C LYS A 507 -1.08 3.25 -9.57
N ILE A 508 -0.42 3.34 -10.72
CA ILE A 508 -0.88 2.84 -12.03
C ILE A 508 -0.07 1.63 -12.52
N ARG A 509 -0.46 1.10 -13.67
CA ARG A 509 0.21 0.08 -14.50
C ARG A 509 0.40 0.62 -15.91
N THR A 510 1.23 -0.04 -16.73
CA THR A 510 1.50 0.42 -18.12
C THR A 510 0.23 0.52 -18.98
N GLY A 511 -0.77 -0.33 -18.69
CA GLY A 511 -2.11 -0.29 -19.26
C GLY A 511 -2.91 -1.52 -18.84
N ILE A 512 -4.12 -1.70 -19.39
CA ILE A 512 -4.85 -2.96 -19.22
C ILE A 512 -4.20 -4.06 -20.06
N ARG A 513 -3.92 -3.77 -21.33
CA ARG A 513 -3.40 -4.74 -22.30
C ARG A 513 -1.92 -4.56 -22.57
N ASN A 514 -1.19 -5.64 -22.85
CA ASN A 514 0.23 -5.54 -23.21
C ASN A 514 0.46 -4.80 -24.54
N SER A 515 -0.39 -5.04 -25.54
CA SER A 515 -0.28 -4.45 -26.89
C SER A 515 -0.79 -3.02 -26.98
N ARG A 516 -1.34 -2.46 -25.89
CA ARG A 516 -1.90 -1.11 -25.84
C ARG A 516 -1.63 -0.49 -24.48
N PRO A 517 -0.39 -0.07 -24.20
CA PRO A 517 -0.09 0.71 -23.01
C PRO A 517 -0.81 2.07 -23.08
N THR A 518 -1.27 2.56 -21.93
CA THR A 518 -2.04 3.82 -21.79
C THR A 518 -1.43 4.78 -20.76
N ALA A 519 -0.38 4.40 -20.05
CA ALA A 519 0.19 5.22 -18.96
C ALA A 519 0.67 6.59 -19.44
N THR A 520 1.37 6.69 -20.58
CA THR A 520 1.82 7.99 -21.14
C THR A 520 0.67 9.00 -21.30
N GLN A 521 -0.46 8.56 -21.85
CA GLN A 521 -1.68 9.38 -22.02
C GLN A 521 -2.35 9.71 -20.68
N LEU A 522 -2.29 8.79 -19.72
CA LEU A 522 -2.85 8.95 -18.38
C LEU A 522 -2.04 9.94 -17.53
N ILE A 523 -0.71 9.89 -17.64
CA ILE A 523 0.25 10.77 -16.96
C ILE A 523 -0.05 12.23 -17.29
N GLY A 524 -0.15 12.60 -18.58
CA GLY A 524 -0.45 13.98 -18.98
C GLY A 524 -1.79 14.50 -18.42
N LYS A 525 -2.78 13.62 -18.28
CA LYS A 525 -4.07 13.95 -17.64
C LYS A 525 -3.99 14.03 -16.11
N LEU A 526 -3.11 13.28 -15.46
CA LEU A 526 -2.91 13.36 -14.00
C LEU A 526 -2.07 14.59 -13.60
N ALA A 527 -1.08 14.94 -14.42
CA ALA A 527 -0.22 16.10 -14.23
C ALA A 527 -0.99 17.43 -14.44
N PHE A 528 -1.77 17.53 -15.52
CA PHE A 528 -2.37 18.81 -15.94
C PHE A 528 -3.89 18.82 -16.10
N GLY A 529 -4.54 17.65 -16.06
CA GLY A 529 -5.96 17.52 -16.39
C GLY A 529 -6.24 17.43 -17.88
N ALA A 530 -7.49 17.17 -18.24
CA ALA A 530 -7.97 17.32 -19.61
C ALA A 530 -7.82 18.78 -20.07
N ARG A 531 -7.68 19.00 -21.38
CA ARG A 531 -7.33 20.32 -21.95
C ARG A 531 -8.36 21.40 -21.57
N GLU A 532 -9.64 21.02 -21.63
CA GLU A 532 -10.80 21.81 -21.22
C GLU A 532 -10.85 22.13 -19.71
N HIS A 533 -10.19 21.35 -18.86
CA HIS A 533 -10.03 21.65 -17.44
C HIS A 533 -8.75 22.42 -17.14
N ARG A 534 -7.67 22.22 -17.91
CA ARG A 534 -6.35 22.81 -17.65
C ARG A 534 -6.40 24.34 -17.56
N GLU A 535 -7.07 24.98 -18.53
CA GLU A 535 -7.16 26.44 -18.64
C GLU A 535 -7.97 27.10 -17.50
N ARG A 536 -8.91 26.37 -16.87
CA ARG A 536 -9.86 26.94 -15.89
C ARG A 536 -9.71 26.39 -14.47
N LEU A 537 -9.38 25.11 -14.33
CA LEU A 537 -9.28 24.37 -13.08
C LEU A 537 -7.84 23.95 -12.75
N GLY A 538 -6.86 24.32 -13.59
CA GLY A 538 -5.47 23.94 -13.44
C GLY A 538 -5.24 22.43 -13.37
N ALA A 539 -4.14 22.04 -12.74
CA ALA A 539 -3.78 20.65 -12.49
C ALA A 539 -4.80 19.94 -11.57
N PRO A 540 -5.00 18.61 -11.69
CA PRO A 540 -5.76 17.82 -10.73
C PRO A 540 -5.13 17.74 -9.34
N GLY A 541 -3.83 18.08 -9.23
CA GLY A 541 -3.06 18.06 -7.98
C GLY A 541 -2.52 16.70 -7.57
N CYS A 542 -2.20 15.81 -8.52
CA CYS A 542 -1.54 14.53 -8.21
C CYS A 542 -0.10 14.80 -7.76
N ALA A 543 0.21 14.61 -6.48
CA ALA A 543 1.51 14.99 -5.89
C ALA A 543 2.64 14.03 -6.29
N ALA A 544 2.32 12.74 -6.43
CA ALA A 544 3.25 11.71 -6.89
C ALA A 544 2.50 10.60 -7.64
N LEU A 545 3.18 9.97 -8.59
CA LEU A 545 2.67 8.87 -9.39
C LEU A 545 3.64 7.69 -9.36
N THR A 546 3.15 6.51 -9.01
CA THR A 546 3.92 5.26 -9.12
C THR A 546 3.48 4.46 -10.35
N LEU A 547 4.42 4.11 -11.22
CA LEU A 547 4.16 3.22 -12.36
C LEU A 547 4.73 1.82 -12.11
N HIS A 548 3.85 0.81 -12.03
CA HIS A 548 4.28 -0.57 -12.16
C HIS A 548 4.55 -0.89 -13.63
N GLY A 549 5.76 -1.34 -13.96
CA GLY A 549 6.23 -1.67 -15.32
C GLY A 549 5.57 -2.90 -15.94
N ARG A 550 4.34 -3.26 -15.54
CA ARG A 550 3.55 -4.31 -16.17
C ARG A 550 2.15 -3.84 -16.50
N SER A 551 1.54 -4.42 -17.54
CA SER A 551 0.11 -4.27 -17.79
C SER A 551 -0.71 -5.09 -16.79
N ARG A 552 -2.04 -4.93 -16.77
CA ARG A 552 -2.93 -5.82 -16.03
C ARG A 552 -2.81 -7.26 -16.52
N GLU A 553 -2.88 -7.48 -17.84
CA GLU A 553 -2.85 -8.81 -18.47
C GLU A 553 -1.59 -9.61 -18.13
N GLN A 554 -0.42 -8.95 -18.10
CA GLN A 554 0.84 -9.59 -17.72
C GLN A 554 0.86 -10.10 -16.28
N ARG A 555 0.04 -9.53 -15.37
CA ARG A 555 0.03 -9.78 -13.92
C ARG A 555 1.44 -9.80 -13.30
N TYR A 556 2.07 -10.98 -13.22
CA TYR A 556 3.45 -11.23 -12.81
C TYR A 556 4.27 -12.13 -13.77
N THR A 557 3.69 -12.65 -14.86
CA THR A 557 4.26 -13.69 -15.73
C THR A 557 5.38 -13.23 -16.68
N LYS A 558 5.60 -11.91 -16.79
CA LYS A 558 6.71 -11.30 -17.54
C LYS A 558 7.55 -10.43 -16.61
N LYS A 559 8.79 -10.09 -17.00
CA LYS A 559 9.57 -9.05 -16.31
C LYS A 559 8.86 -7.69 -16.39
N ALA A 560 9.12 -6.82 -15.41
CA ALA A 560 8.75 -5.41 -15.49
C ALA A 560 9.53 -4.68 -16.59
N ASP A 561 8.84 -3.87 -17.38
CA ASP A 561 9.38 -3.04 -18.45
C ASP A 561 9.87 -1.70 -17.87
N TRP A 562 11.15 -1.65 -17.56
CA TRP A 562 11.83 -0.44 -17.08
C TRP A 562 12.19 0.54 -18.20
N GLY A 563 12.18 0.11 -19.47
CA GLY A 563 12.32 1.01 -20.62
C GLY A 563 11.10 1.92 -20.74
N TYR A 564 9.90 1.33 -20.69
CA TYR A 564 8.65 2.09 -20.69
C TYR A 564 8.46 2.94 -19.42
N ILE A 565 9.03 2.53 -18.27
CA ILE A 565 9.13 3.42 -17.09
C ILE A 565 10.02 4.64 -17.40
N SER A 566 11.17 4.46 -18.06
CA SER A 566 12.06 5.56 -18.47
C SER A 566 11.38 6.54 -19.43
N GLU A 567 10.62 6.04 -20.41
CA GLU A 567 9.79 6.88 -21.29
C GLU A 567 8.78 7.73 -20.50
N CYS A 568 8.10 7.11 -19.53
CA CYS A 568 7.15 7.80 -18.66
C CYS A 568 7.83 8.83 -17.73
N ALA A 569 9.02 8.53 -17.22
CA ALA A 569 9.82 9.45 -16.42
C ALA A 569 10.28 10.66 -17.24
N ALA A 570 10.72 10.44 -18.48
CA ALA A 570 11.08 11.50 -19.42
C ALA A 570 9.89 12.43 -19.71
N LEU A 571 8.69 11.87 -19.96
CA LEU A 571 7.47 12.67 -20.13
C LEU A 571 7.15 13.52 -18.90
N ILE A 572 7.24 12.97 -17.68
CA ILE A 572 7.01 13.74 -16.45
C ILE A 572 8.03 14.87 -16.30
N LYS A 573 9.31 14.62 -16.60
CA LYS A 573 10.33 15.68 -16.58
C LYS A 573 10.09 16.77 -17.62
N THR A 574 9.60 16.42 -18.82
CA THR A 574 9.16 17.41 -19.81
C THR A 574 7.93 18.19 -19.32
N TYR A 575 6.94 17.51 -18.75
CA TYR A 575 5.73 18.13 -18.23
C TYR A 575 5.98 19.10 -17.07
N ASN A 576 6.92 18.78 -16.18
CA ASN A 576 7.33 19.69 -15.12
C ASN A 576 7.93 20.98 -15.74
N LYS A 577 8.87 20.86 -16.69
CA LYS A 577 9.47 22.00 -17.41
C LYS A 577 8.46 22.83 -18.21
N GLU A 578 7.54 22.19 -18.91
CA GLU A 578 6.47 22.87 -19.66
C GLU A 578 5.58 23.69 -18.73
N LYS A 579 5.34 23.19 -17.51
CA LYS A 579 4.53 23.90 -16.51
C LYS A 579 5.23 25.15 -15.99
N ASP A 580 6.55 25.10 -15.79
CA ASP A 580 7.35 26.26 -15.39
C ASP A 580 7.27 27.36 -16.46
N ALA A 581 7.44 27.00 -17.74
CA ALA A 581 7.33 27.94 -18.85
C ALA A 581 5.92 28.52 -19.04
N LEU A 582 4.86 27.78 -18.72
CA LEU A 582 3.47 28.27 -18.76
C LEU A 582 3.12 29.16 -17.55
N THR A 583 3.86 29.02 -16.45
CA THR A 583 3.66 29.79 -15.21
C THR A 583 4.24 31.20 -15.29
N ASP A 584 5.26 31.40 -16.13
CA ASP A 584 5.95 32.68 -16.33
C ASP A 584 5.12 33.75 -17.07
N THR A 585 3.87 33.45 -17.44
CA THR A 585 2.95 34.39 -18.11
C THR A 585 1.81 34.87 -17.22
N ILE A 586 2.02 36.01 -16.54
CA ILE A 586 1.02 36.95 -15.99
C ILE A 586 0.13 36.46 -14.82
N ALA A 587 0.00 35.15 -14.56
CA ALA A 587 -0.79 34.64 -13.42
C ALA A 587 -0.03 33.57 -12.63
N GLU A 588 0.37 33.90 -11.40
CA GLU A 588 0.91 32.89 -10.46
C GLU A 588 -0.16 31.82 -10.16
N PRO A 589 0.16 30.52 -10.32
CA PRO A 589 -0.77 29.45 -10.02
C PRO A 589 -1.02 29.37 -8.51
N ASP A 590 -2.30 29.36 -8.13
CA ASP A 590 -2.77 29.30 -6.76
C ASP A 590 -2.11 28.13 -5.99
N ALA A 591 -1.44 28.44 -4.88
CA ALA A 591 -0.69 27.48 -4.06
C ALA A 591 -1.53 26.28 -3.58
N SER A 592 -2.85 26.44 -3.45
CA SER A 592 -3.80 25.35 -3.14
C SER A 592 -3.98 24.33 -4.27
N THR A 593 -3.54 24.66 -5.48
CA THR A 593 -3.62 23.80 -6.69
C THR A 593 -2.27 23.23 -7.13
N LEU A 594 -1.17 23.69 -6.52
CA LEU A 594 0.19 23.31 -6.88
C LEU A 594 0.62 21.94 -6.28
N PRO A 595 1.20 21.04 -7.09
CA PRO A 595 1.87 19.82 -6.60
C PRO A 595 3.08 20.09 -5.71
N ASN A 596 3.67 19.02 -5.17
CA ASN A 596 4.47 19.05 -3.93
C ASN A 596 5.98 19.35 -4.06
N ALA A 597 6.42 20.10 -5.07
CA ALA A 597 7.77 20.69 -5.11
C ALA A 597 7.72 22.16 -5.58
N LYS A 598 8.83 22.91 -5.48
CA LYS A 598 8.86 24.37 -5.70
C LYS A 598 8.44 24.82 -7.11
N ASP A 599 8.77 23.98 -8.09
CA ASP A 599 8.35 23.98 -9.49
C ASP A 599 6.92 23.41 -9.68
N GLY A 600 6.22 23.11 -8.60
CA GLY A 600 5.02 22.27 -8.53
C GLY A 600 5.08 21.02 -9.39
N ARG A 601 6.20 20.27 -9.35
CA ARG A 601 6.34 18.99 -10.06
C ARG A 601 5.52 17.87 -9.45
N MET A 602 5.16 16.90 -10.28
CA MET A 602 4.71 15.59 -9.83
C MET A 602 5.91 14.65 -9.69
N TYR A 603 6.11 14.06 -8.51
CA TYR A 603 7.14 13.03 -8.30
C TYR A 603 6.78 11.72 -9.02
N PHE A 604 7.79 10.97 -9.45
CA PHE A 604 7.61 9.73 -10.19
C PHE A 604 8.41 8.55 -9.62
N LEU A 605 7.69 7.49 -9.25
CA LEU A 605 8.24 6.29 -8.66
C LEU A 605 8.17 5.11 -9.64
N GLY A 606 9.32 4.47 -9.87
CA GLY A 606 9.40 3.22 -10.62
C GLY A 606 8.98 2.03 -9.74
N ASN A 607 8.32 1.02 -10.32
CA ASN A 607 7.94 -0.17 -9.58
C ASN A 607 8.00 -1.45 -10.45
N GLY A 608 8.64 -2.48 -9.91
CA GLY A 608 8.62 -3.83 -10.50
C GLY A 608 9.98 -4.51 -10.44
N ASP A 609 10.00 -5.74 -9.93
CA ASP A 609 11.11 -6.70 -10.00
C ASP A 609 12.49 -6.30 -9.43
N CYS A 610 12.62 -5.13 -8.79
CA CYS A 610 13.78 -4.76 -7.99
C CYS A 610 14.00 -5.76 -6.82
N TYR A 611 15.18 -6.39 -6.76
CA TYR A 611 15.54 -7.43 -5.79
C TYR A 611 16.94 -7.25 -5.14
N SER A 612 17.73 -6.29 -5.61
CA SER A 612 19.05 -5.94 -5.11
C SER A 612 19.25 -4.43 -5.03
N HIS A 613 20.21 -3.97 -4.22
CA HIS A 613 20.64 -2.57 -4.20
C HIS A 613 21.20 -2.11 -5.56
N VAL A 614 21.88 -3.00 -6.30
CA VAL A 614 22.36 -2.71 -7.66
C VAL A 614 21.19 -2.38 -8.58
N GLU A 615 20.19 -3.25 -8.67
CA GLU A 615 18.98 -2.98 -9.48
C GLU A 615 18.27 -1.69 -9.03
N TYR A 616 18.19 -1.43 -7.72
CA TYR A 616 17.58 -0.21 -7.17
C TYR A 616 18.25 1.06 -7.72
N TYR A 617 19.58 1.15 -7.61
CA TYR A 617 20.33 2.32 -8.09
C TYR A 617 20.39 2.39 -9.62
N GLU A 618 20.55 1.26 -10.31
CA GLU A 618 20.46 1.20 -11.77
C GLU A 618 19.10 1.68 -12.30
N HIS A 619 18.01 1.37 -11.61
CA HIS A 619 16.68 1.83 -12.00
C HIS A 619 16.52 3.34 -11.81
N ILE A 620 17.08 3.92 -10.74
CA ILE A 620 17.12 5.38 -10.55
C ILE A 620 17.95 6.05 -11.65
N GLU A 621 19.15 5.55 -11.93
CA GLU A 621 20.05 6.12 -12.93
C GLU A 621 19.50 5.99 -14.37
N LYS A 622 19.16 4.77 -14.78
CA LYS A 622 18.79 4.43 -16.17
C LYS A 622 17.34 4.83 -16.49
N ALA A 623 16.40 4.61 -15.57
CA ALA A 623 15.00 4.98 -15.77
C ALA A 623 14.66 6.39 -15.25
N ARG A 624 15.60 7.08 -14.59
CA ARG A 624 15.50 8.50 -14.18
C ARG A 624 14.30 8.80 -13.28
N VAL A 625 13.83 7.82 -12.52
CA VAL A 625 12.79 7.95 -11.48
C VAL A 625 13.34 8.61 -10.22
N ASP A 626 12.50 9.22 -9.39
CA ASP A 626 12.96 9.88 -8.15
C ASP A 626 13.31 8.86 -7.06
N THR A 627 12.58 7.74 -7.01
CA THR A 627 12.87 6.56 -6.17
C THR A 627 12.18 5.31 -6.73
N VAL A 628 12.51 4.14 -6.17
CA VAL A 628 11.90 2.86 -6.53
C VAL A 628 11.00 2.35 -5.39
N MET A 629 9.78 1.97 -5.77
CA MET A 629 8.87 1.22 -4.91
C MET A 629 9.14 -0.29 -5.06
N ILE A 630 9.38 -0.97 -3.95
CA ILE A 630 9.77 -2.37 -3.84
C ILE A 630 8.59 -3.20 -3.33
N GLY A 631 8.24 -4.25 -4.07
CA GLY A 631 7.14 -5.17 -3.74
C GLY A 631 7.65 -6.54 -3.29
N ARG A 632 7.51 -7.55 -4.17
CA ARG A 632 7.94 -8.94 -3.92
C ARG A 632 9.39 -9.06 -3.43
N GLY A 633 10.29 -8.19 -3.87
CA GLY A 633 11.69 -8.19 -3.39
C GLY A 633 11.80 -8.03 -1.87
N ALA A 634 10.99 -7.15 -1.26
CA ALA A 634 10.94 -6.98 0.19
C ALA A 634 10.29 -8.18 0.89
N LEU A 635 9.25 -8.81 0.30
CA LEU A 635 8.65 -10.02 0.87
C LEU A 635 9.60 -11.21 0.90
N ILE A 636 10.41 -11.38 -0.15
CA ILE A 636 11.43 -12.43 -0.18
C ILE A 636 12.60 -12.06 0.76
N LYS A 637 12.98 -10.78 0.80
CA LYS A 637 14.19 -10.29 1.48
C LYS A 637 13.96 -8.90 2.11
N PRO A 638 13.43 -8.79 3.35
CA PRO A 638 13.13 -7.48 3.95
C PRO A 638 14.36 -6.59 4.15
N TRP A 639 15.53 -7.18 4.38
CA TRP A 639 16.79 -6.45 4.51
C TRP A 639 17.35 -5.96 3.17
N LEU A 640 16.61 -6.08 2.06
CA LEU A 640 16.89 -5.35 0.83
C LEU A 640 16.92 -3.82 1.06
N PHE A 641 16.12 -3.31 2.00
CA PHE A 641 16.23 -1.91 2.41
C PHE A 641 17.58 -1.59 3.08
N GLU A 642 18.14 -2.53 3.84
CA GLU A 642 19.44 -2.41 4.52
C GLU A 642 20.59 -2.53 3.51
N GLU A 643 20.44 -3.37 2.49
CA GLU A 643 21.36 -3.44 1.34
C GLU A 643 21.40 -2.14 0.55
N ILE A 644 20.24 -1.53 0.30
CA ILE A 644 20.13 -0.23 -0.39
C ILE A 644 20.83 0.84 0.43
N GLU A 645 20.49 0.96 1.71
CA GLU A 645 21.11 1.92 2.63
C GLU A 645 22.64 1.78 2.70
N LYS A 646 23.16 0.54 2.71
CA LYS A 646 24.60 0.27 2.81
C LYS A 646 25.31 0.20 1.46
N GLY A 647 24.59 0.29 0.33
CA GLY A 647 25.14 0.14 -1.02
C GLY A 647 25.86 -1.18 -1.27
N GLN A 648 25.47 -2.28 -0.60
CA GLN A 648 26.17 -3.57 -0.70
C GLN A 648 25.23 -4.77 -0.51
N TYR A 649 25.67 -5.95 -0.95
CA TYR A 649 24.97 -7.21 -0.71
C TYR A 649 25.12 -7.65 0.75
N LEU A 650 24.05 -8.19 1.33
CA LEU A 650 24.05 -8.68 2.72
C LEU A 650 23.59 -10.13 2.76
N ASP A 651 24.55 -11.04 2.91
CA ASP A 651 24.29 -12.48 3.06
C ASP A 651 23.97 -12.83 4.51
N LYS A 652 22.72 -12.58 4.92
CA LYS A 652 22.26 -12.78 6.29
C LYS A 652 22.29 -14.26 6.68
N SER A 653 22.93 -14.55 7.81
CA SER A 653 22.98 -15.88 8.40
C SER A 653 21.58 -16.42 8.72
N PRO A 654 21.39 -17.75 8.84
CA PRO A 654 20.11 -18.35 9.25
C PRO A 654 19.62 -17.80 10.59
N SER A 655 20.51 -17.56 11.54
CA SER A 655 20.20 -16.95 12.85
C SER A 655 19.70 -15.51 12.75
N GLU A 656 20.30 -14.66 11.91
CA GLU A 656 19.79 -13.31 11.65
C GLU A 656 18.40 -13.35 11.00
N ARG A 657 18.21 -14.25 10.02
CA ARG A 657 16.93 -14.43 9.34
C ARG A 657 15.85 -14.94 10.30
N LEU A 658 16.22 -15.81 11.24
CA LEU A 658 15.35 -16.29 12.32
C LEU A 658 14.98 -15.15 13.28
N GLY A 659 15.92 -14.25 13.58
CA GLY A 659 15.66 -13.03 14.35
C GLY A 659 14.67 -12.06 13.69
N TYR A 660 14.63 -11.98 12.36
CA TYR A 660 13.58 -11.23 11.65
C TYR A 660 12.20 -11.87 11.76
N ILE A 661 12.14 -13.20 11.79
CA ILE A 661 10.90 -13.95 12.05
C ILE A 661 10.43 -13.73 13.49
N GLU A 662 11.33 -13.77 14.47
CA GLU A 662 11.03 -13.42 15.87
C GLU A 662 10.44 -12.00 15.98
N LYS A 663 11.10 -11.00 15.37
CA LYS A 663 10.61 -9.62 15.36
C LYS A 663 9.19 -9.53 14.79
N PHE A 664 8.94 -10.16 13.64
CA PHE A 664 7.60 -10.20 13.05
C PHE A 664 6.58 -10.83 14.01
N VAL A 665 6.92 -11.92 14.70
CA VAL A 665 6.04 -12.55 15.69
C VAL A 665 5.75 -11.60 16.85
N ARG A 666 6.78 -10.99 17.46
CA ARG A 666 6.60 -10.03 18.56
C ARG A 666 5.70 -8.86 18.15
N TYR A 667 5.91 -8.30 16.96
CA TYR A 667 5.08 -7.21 16.43
C TYR A 667 3.67 -7.68 16.07
N GLY A 668 3.50 -8.94 15.65
CA GLY A 668 2.19 -9.55 15.42
C GLY A 668 1.37 -9.73 16.70
N LEU A 669 2.00 -10.17 17.78
CA LEU A 669 1.35 -10.30 19.09
C LEU A 669 0.93 -8.92 19.65
N ASP A 670 1.75 -7.89 19.43
CA ASP A 670 1.45 -6.49 19.77
C ASP A 670 0.29 -5.92 18.92
N ALA A 671 0.30 -6.19 17.60
CA ALA A 671 -0.71 -5.70 16.67
C ALA A 671 -2.07 -6.42 16.78
N TRP A 672 -2.07 -7.75 16.91
CA TRP A 672 -3.28 -8.58 16.84
C TRP A 672 -3.75 -9.12 18.19
N GLY A 673 -2.83 -9.26 19.16
CA GLY A 673 -3.12 -9.79 20.50
C GLY A 673 -2.22 -10.98 20.86
N SER A 674 -2.05 -11.20 22.16
CA SER A 674 -1.35 -12.35 22.75
C SER A 674 -2.31 -13.45 23.24
N ASP A 675 -3.60 -13.36 22.91
CA ASP A 675 -4.61 -14.41 23.11
C ASP A 675 -4.60 -15.43 21.95
N GLU A 676 -5.45 -16.47 22.01
CA GLU A 676 -5.51 -17.52 20.97
C GLU A 676 -5.78 -16.94 19.57
N LEU A 677 -6.67 -15.95 19.50
CA LEU A 677 -7.06 -15.26 18.28
C LEU A 677 -5.91 -14.42 17.71
N GLY A 678 -5.20 -13.64 18.54
CA GLY A 678 -4.05 -12.86 18.11
C GLY A 678 -2.85 -13.72 17.71
N ILE A 679 -2.61 -14.84 18.42
CA ILE A 679 -1.65 -15.89 18.01
C ILE A 679 -2.06 -16.51 16.66
N GLY A 680 -3.35 -16.78 16.46
CA GLY A 680 -3.91 -17.31 15.22
C GLY A 680 -3.65 -16.39 14.02
N PHE A 681 -3.93 -15.10 14.16
CA PHE A 681 -3.62 -14.09 13.14
C PHE A 681 -2.12 -13.96 12.91
N THR A 682 -1.31 -13.88 13.98
CA THR A 682 0.15 -13.79 13.88
C THR A 682 0.73 -14.96 13.09
N ARG A 683 0.32 -16.20 13.42
CA ARG A 683 0.73 -17.41 12.71
C ARG A 683 0.31 -17.37 11.25
N ARG A 684 -0.95 -17.04 10.96
CA ARG A 684 -1.48 -16.96 9.59
C ARG A 684 -0.64 -16.01 8.74
N PHE A 685 -0.42 -14.77 9.19
CA PHE A 685 0.32 -13.78 8.41
C PHE A 685 1.82 -14.09 8.35
N LEU A 686 2.40 -14.74 9.36
CA LEU A 686 3.77 -15.26 9.28
C LEU A 686 3.89 -16.32 8.17
N LEU A 687 2.98 -17.30 8.11
CA LEU A 687 3.01 -18.35 7.08
C LEU A 687 2.76 -17.80 5.67
N GLU A 688 1.90 -16.78 5.54
CA GLU A 688 1.76 -16.05 4.28
C GLU A 688 3.09 -15.38 3.90
N TRP A 689 3.82 -14.75 4.83
CA TRP A 689 5.14 -14.16 4.54
C TRP A 689 6.21 -15.22 4.22
N LEU A 690 6.26 -16.33 4.96
CA LEU A 690 7.19 -17.45 4.70
C LEU A 690 7.01 -18.05 3.29
N SER A 691 5.78 -18.01 2.75
CA SER A 691 5.49 -18.38 1.35
C SER A 691 6.15 -17.49 0.28
N PHE A 692 6.79 -16.38 0.69
CA PHE A 692 7.69 -15.59 -0.12
C PHE A 692 9.15 -15.73 0.33
N SER A 693 9.45 -15.66 1.63
CA SER A 693 10.83 -15.64 2.11
C SER A 693 11.59 -16.95 1.81
N HIS A 694 10.91 -18.09 1.68
CA HIS A 694 11.56 -19.36 1.29
C HIS A 694 12.20 -19.32 -0.10
N ARG A 695 11.84 -18.34 -0.94
CA ARG A 695 12.43 -18.10 -2.26
C ARG A 695 13.76 -17.35 -2.19
N TYR A 696 14.18 -16.89 -1.01
CA TYR A 696 15.48 -16.28 -0.83
C TYR A 696 16.57 -17.35 -0.96
N VAL A 697 17.43 -17.17 -1.96
CA VAL A 697 18.69 -17.92 -2.08
C VAL A 697 19.78 -17.09 -1.41
N PRO A 698 20.49 -17.63 -0.39
CA PRO A 698 21.65 -17.00 0.22
C PRO A 698 22.69 -16.58 -0.82
N ILE A 699 23.27 -15.40 -0.63
CA ILE A 699 24.18 -14.80 -1.62
C ILE A 699 25.50 -15.58 -1.69
N GLY A 700 25.97 -16.13 -0.56
CA GLY A 700 27.14 -17.00 -0.51
C GLY A 700 26.98 -18.33 -1.25
N LEU A 701 25.75 -18.72 -1.63
CA LEU A 701 25.42 -19.97 -2.33
C LEU A 701 25.33 -19.80 -3.85
N LEU A 702 25.33 -18.55 -4.34
CA LEU A 702 25.27 -18.24 -5.76
C LEU A 702 26.67 -18.27 -6.41
N GLU A 703 26.76 -18.79 -7.62
CA GLU A 703 27.97 -18.72 -8.46
C GLU A 703 28.21 -17.29 -8.99
N TYR A 704 27.12 -16.55 -9.28
CA TYR A 704 27.18 -15.22 -9.90
C TYR A 704 26.17 -14.25 -9.30
N LEU A 705 26.52 -12.96 -9.30
CA LEU A 705 25.67 -11.83 -8.93
C LEU A 705 25.47 -10.91 -10.15
N PRO A 706 24.37 -10.15 -10.25
CA PRO A 706 23.26 -10.02 -9.31
C PRO A 706 22.30 -11.24 -9.28
N PRO A 707 21.68 -11.52 -8.12
CA PRO A 707 20.54 -12.45 -8.03
C PRO A 707 19.36 -11.89 -8.83
N CYS A 708 18.52 -12.75 -9.42
CA CYS A 708 17.30 -12.31 -10.10
C CYS A 708 16.05 -12.90 -9.45
N LEU A 709 15.04 -12.07 -9.17
CA LEU A 709 13.77 -12.43 -8.54
C LEU A 709 13.02 -13.59 -9.21
N ASN A 710 13.21 -13.74 -10.53
CA ASN A 710 12.48 -14.70 -11.36
C ASN A 710 13.26 -16.01 -11.59
N ASP A 711 14.52 -16.08 -11.18
CA ASP A 711 15.26 -17.34 -11.20
C ASP A 711 14.76 -18.24 -10.05
N ARG A 712 14.76 -19.56 -10.27
CA ARG A 712 14.33 -20.56 -9.29
C ARG A 712 15.49 -21.50 -8.99
N PRO A 713 15.83 -21.75 -7.71
CA PRO A 713 16.91 -22.66 -7.40
C PRO A 713 16.55 -24.10 -7.81
N PRO A 714 17.51 -24.90 -8.31
CA PRO A 714 17.39 -26.36 -8.27
C PRO A 714 17.31 -26.85 -6.81
N LYS A 715 17.06 -28.15 -6.58
CA LYS A 715 17.10 -28.72 -5.23
C LYS A 715 18.52 -28.54 -4.66
N TYR A 716 18.61 -27.86 -3.52
CA TYR A 716 19.87 -27.50 -2.87
C TYR A 716 19.73 -27.64 -1.35
N GLU A 717 20.85 -27.91 -0.67
CA GLU A 717 20.95 -27.85 0.78
C GLU A 717 21.60 -26.53 1.19
N GLY A 718 21.16 -25.98 2.32
CA GLY A 718 21.73 -24.78 2.91
C GLY A 718 23.08 -25.02 3.58
N ARG A 719 23.70 -23.97 4.11
CA ARG A 719 24.93 -24.11 4.94
C ARG A 719 24.69 -24.90 6.23
N ASP A 720 23.45 -24.95 6.69
CA ASP A 720 23.00 -25.73 7.85
C ASP A 720 21.54 -26.19 7.69
N GLU A 721 21.06 -26.98 8.66
CA GLU A 721 19.70 -27.50 8.69
C GLU A 721 18.63 -26.39 8.75
N MET A 722 18.91 -25.26 9.42
CA MET A 722 17.98 -24.15 9.55
C MET A 722 17.85 -23.37 8.23
N GLU A 723 18.96 -23.17 7.52
CA GLU A 723 18.97 -22.59 6.18
C GLU A 723 18.17 -23.44 5.20
N THR A 724 18.35 -24.77 5.29
CA THR A 724 17.63 -25.76 4.48
C THR A 724 16.13 -25.76 4.80
N LEU A 725 15.76 -25.74 6.08
CA LEU A 725 14.37 -25.65 6.53
C LEU A 725 13.70 -24.35 6.05
N MET A 726 14.41 -23.22 6.11
CA MET A 726 13.93 -21.93 5.61
C MET A 726 13.77 -21.89 4.08
N ALA A 727 14.55 -22.67 3.34
CA ALA A 727 14.45 -22.78 1.88
C ALA A 727 13.32 -23.72 1.41
N SER A 728 12.78 -24.56 2.32
CA SER A 728 11.76 -25.55 2.00
C SER A 728 10.51 -24.92 1.34
N SER A 729 9.99 -25.61 0.34
CA SER A 729 8.72 -25.26 -0.32
C SER A 729 7.50 -25.99 0.24
N ASP A 730 7.67 -26.86 1.26
CA ASP A 730 6.55 -27.42 2.00
C ASP A 730 6.09 -26.45 3.11
N PHE A 731 4.82 -26.09 3.07
CA PHE A 731 4.18 -25.26 4.09
C PHE A 731 4.17 -25.92 5.48
N ARG A 732 4.32 -27.24 5.56
CA ARG A 732 4.49 -27.98 6.82
C ARG A 732 5.77 -27.57 7.54
N ASP A 733 6.84 -27.24 6.82
CA ASP A 733 8.07 -26.75 7.42
C ASP A 733 7.94 -25.30 7.89
N TRP A 734 7.19 -24.47 7.16
CA TRP A 734 6.84 -23.12 7.61
C TRP A 734 6.00 -23.16 8.90
N ILE A 735 5.12 -24.16 9.05
CA ILE A 735 4.40 -24.42 10.30
C ILE A 735 5.37 -24.71 11.44
N LYS A 736 6.34 -25.62 11.27
CA LYS A 736 7.37 -25.92 12.28
C LYS A 736 8.12 -24.64 12.71
N ILE A 737 8.53 -23.80 11.74
CA ILE A 737 9.17 -22.50 12.01
C ILE A 737 8.25 -21.59 12.85
N SER A 738 6.94 -21.55 12.56
CA SER A 738 5.98 -20.77 13.35
C SER A 738 5.81 -21.28 14.79
N GLU A 739 5.92 -22.60 15.00
CA GLU A 739 5.77 -23.23 16.31
C GLU A 739 6.95 -22.94 17.25
N MET A 740 8.14 -22.66 16.71
CA MET A 740 9.32 -22.21 17.47
C MET A 740 9.04 -20.93 18.30
N PHE A 741 8.09 -20.11 17.86
CA PHE A 741 7.77 -18.81 18.48
C PHE A 741 6.36 -18.71 19.06
N LEU A 742 5.38 -19.38 18.44
CA LEU A 742 3.96 -19.27 18.80
C LEU A 742 3.41 -20.52 19.50
N GLY A 743 4.30 -21.47 19.82
CA GLY A 743 3.95 -22.79 20.34
C GLY A 743 3.16 -23.64 19.34
N PRO A 744 2.70 -24.84 19.76
CA PRO A 744 2.00 -25.78 18.88
C PRO A 744 0.75 -25.19 18.22
N VAL A 745 0.51 -25.54 16.96
CA VAL A 745 -0.69 -25.11 16.21
C VAL A 745 -1.98 -25.50 16.92
N HIS A 746 -3.06 -24.75 16.65
CA HIS A 746 -4.40 -25.15 17.09
C HIS A 746 -4.84 -26.42 16.33
N PRO A 747 -5.49 -27.43 16.96
CA PRO A 747 -5.83 -28.70 16.28
C PRO A 747 -6.72 -28.56 15.03
N THR A 748 -7.50 -27.48 14.93
CA THR A 748 -8.34 -27.19 13.75
C THR A 748 -7.66 -26.27 12.73
N PHE A 749 -6.44 -25.82 12.99
CA PHE A 749 -5.72 -24.90 12.13
C PHE A 749 -5.41 -25.54 10.77
N LYS A 750 -5.67 -24.80 9.71
CA LYS A 750 -5.32 -25.18 8.35
C LYS A 750 -4.56 -24.03 7.71
N PHE A 751 -3.55 -24.38 6.92
CA PHE A 751 -2.85 -23.42 6.08
C PHE A 751 -2.63 -24.02 4.71
N GLN A 752 -2.90 -23.22 3.68
CA GLN A 752 -2.58 -23.55 2.30
C GLN A 752 -2.00 -22.29 1.64
N PRO A 753 -0.86 -22.36 0.94
CA PRO A 753 -0.26 -21.19 0.32
C PRO A 753 -1.16 -20.63 -0.78
N LYS A 754 -1.39 -19.31 -0.80
CA LYS A 754 -2.26 -18.63 -1.78
C LYS A 754 -1.85 -18.88 -3.24
N HIS A 755 -0.54 -19.00 -3.46
CA HIS A 755 0.10 -19.05 -4.76
C HIS A 755 0.41 -20.48 -5.24
N LYS A 756 0.15 -21.50 -4.42
CA LYS A 756 0.30 -22.90 -4.85
C LYS A 756 -0.92 -23.28 -5.72
N SER A 757 -0.68 -23.74 -6.94
CA SER A 757 -1.78 -24.14 -7.83
C SER A 757 -2.53 -25.37 -7.30
N ASN A 758 -3.85 -25.43 -7.49
CA ASN A 758 -4.75 -26.50 -7.05
C ASN A 758 -4.51 -27.88 -7.72
N ALA A 759 -3.35 -28.10 -8.34
CA ALA A 759 -3.05 -29.27 -9.17
C ALA A 759 -2.28 -30.38 -8.44
N TYR A 760 -1.98 -30.22 -7.14
CA TYR A 760 -1.03 -31.05 -6.37
C TYR A 760 -1.49 -31.32 -4.92
N GLU A 761 -2.78 -31.52 -4.69
CA GLU A 761 -3.31 -32.09 -3.42
C GLU A 761 -3.54 -33.62 -3.50
N ALA A 762 -3.36 -34.21 -4.67
CA ALA A 762 -3.14 -35.65 -4.79
C ALA A 762 -1.62 -35.89 -4.71
N GLU A 763 -1.23 -36.87 -3.87
CA GLU A 763 0.15 -37.31 -3.58
C GLU A 763 0.95 -36.36 -2.67
N GLY A 764 1.02 -36.75 -1.38
CA GLY A 764 1.76 -36.05 -0.32
C GLY A 764 1.17 -36.33 1.06
#